data_AF-A0A5C3F0U4-F1
#
_entry.id   AF-A0A5C3F0U4-F1
#
_cell.length_a   1.000
_cell.length_b   1.000
_cell.length_c   1.000
_cell.angle_alpha   90.00
_cell.angle_beta   90.00
_cell.angle_gamma   90.00
#
_symmetry.space_group_name_H-M   'P 1'
#
loop_
_entity.id
_entity.type
_entity.pdbx_description
1 polymer ?
#
loop_
_entity_poly.entity_id
_entity_poly.type
_entity_poly.pdbx_seq_one_letter_code
_entity_poly.pdbx_strand_id
1 'polypeptide(L)'
;MQSQFVPKNQSLRFNRQGNPDVAAHTKRQDAISAAALINRRNALLQDYNKLHQKPAWSPAFNAALRVLLIIRVASAMYSIINDCDEAYNYWEPLHLLVYPPSSSSSSSSSSSSSAASAAAAAAWPQSPFQTWEYSPRFAIRSWAYLVQYVPLARALAALGVGKRQVFFSIRILLAVTSTLIEARFYKAVADTFNSRIGRYLLVILAVSPGMFEASTALLPSSFAMYATMLAYSFWLHPARLASTDPSVLATPYQRPFQPLRLIGAVASFAAGAIVGWPFAIVLAAPFVVEQLLCRGDDVVPDNRATTWLSARWSTFAGASLLASLIAIPLWTIDSLAYGRSVLVPLNIIRYNLLSAARGAGPELYGTEPASYYFANLLLNFNVVFPLALLAAPLLALTAVYDPRRLQRPLDQPGQPGSAAASSGAKGHATKPEPSSLLTLNALRIAPFYLWFGLLSVQPHKEERFMYPAYPLLCMNAAVSLYLVRSLLEVGFVRYTKSPYRASRSKLFTSTTAALLGATVVLGVLRTVGQMAHFHAPLDVLFHLEGYELPRVVAAVFPQTLNEDVRARLAKGLPAVATPEEREYNERGKGAENAGKSQDLSISLEPLRDLPRPLRLCYAKEWHRFPSHFLVPFGVEVDFVESEFKGILPRHFQTASSSSSSSSGGAGAGAGAKDGIVAALDATFGSTLWPYGATTRHDGEDAPGFNEFNRQERDRFVSVSTCDYLIDLDHPHRYLSPTIVPPALEPRYAIDEAQWDRILCKPFLDAEWSRPVLSDNAGAITRLLSNAAAALHRALWLPVNWGTANVYGEYCLLRNRESRIVAE
;
A
#
# COMPACT_ATOMS: atom_id res chain seq x y z
N MET A 1 -19.11 -65.69 -33.74
CA MET A 1 -18.86 -65.38 -35.18
C MET A 1 -19.53 -64.04 -35.50
N GLN A 2 -18.89 -63.23 -36.36
CA GLN A 2 -19.27 -61.90 -36.90
C GLN A 2 -19.17 -60.74 -35.89
N SER A 3 -18.14 -59.88 -35.91
CA SER A 3 -17.61 -58.92 -36.91
C SER A 3 -18.37 -57.59 -36.99
N GLN A 4 -17.76 -56.51 -36.52
CA GLN A 4 -18.06 -55.14 -36.95
C GLN A 4 -16.77 -54.41 -37.35
N PHE A 5 -16.63 -54.26 -38.67
CA PHE A 5 -16.03 -53.18 -39.45
C PHE A 5 -14.96 -52.27 -38.81
N VAL A 6 -13.72 -52.47 -39.26
CA VAL A 6 -12.68 -51.42 -39.31
C VAL A 6 -12.63 -50.87 -40.75
N PRO A 7 -12.70 -49.54 -40.99
CA PRO A 7 -12.64 -48.98 -42.33
C PRO A 7 -11.24 -49.14 -42.96
N LYS A 8 -11.19 -49.59 -44.21
CA LYS A 8 -9.97 -49.99 -44.94
C LYS A 8 -9.01 -48.87 -45.40
N ASN A 9 -9.21 -47.60 -45.04
CA ASN A 9 -8.47 -46.48 -45.66
C ASN A 9 -7.73 -45.55 -44.69
N GLN A 10 -7.27 -46.02 -43.52
CA GLN A 10 -6.22 -45.32 -42.77
C GLN A 10 -4.97 -46.19 -42.69
N SER A 11 -4.15 -46.07 -43.73
CA SER A 11 -2.74 -46.46 -43.68
C SER A 11 -2.07 -45.80 -42.47
N LEU A 12 -1.49 -46.62 -41.60
CA LEU A 12 -0.47 -46.23 -40.62
C LEU A 12 0.53 -45.29 -41.30
N ARG A 13 0.49 -43.99 -40.95
CA ARG A 13 1.47 -43.04 -41.48
C ARG A 13 2.82 -43.29 -40.82
N PHE A 14 3.77 -43.60 -41.70
CA PHE A 14 5.18 -43.88 -41.48
C PHE A 14 5.84 -43.12 -40.33
N ASN A 15 6.60 -43.90 -39.57
CA ASN A 15 7.75 -43.52 -38.77
C ASN A 15 8.79 -42.84 -39.68
N ARG A 16 8.61 -41.55 -39.97
CA ARG A 16 9.74 -40.71 -40.39
C ARG A 16 10.63 -40.61 -39.14
N GLN A 17 11.94 -40.90 -39.25
CA GLN A 17 12.88 -40.55 -38.19
C GLN A 17 12.74 -39.04 -37.96
N GLY A 18 11.93 -38.67 -36.97
CA GLY A 18 11.70 -37.30 -36.59
C GLY A 18 13.03 -36.75 -36.13
N ASN A 19 13.35 -35.52 -36.54
CA ASN A 19 14.56 -34.84 -36.10
C ASN A 19 14.74 -35.08 -34.59
N PRO A 20 15.87 -35.69 -34.15
CA PRO A 20 16.08 -36.05 -32.75
C PRO A 20 15.96 -34.84 -31.83
N ASP A 21 16.25 -33.63 -32.32
CA ASP A 21 16.08 -32.38 -31.57
C ASP A 21 14.60 -32.05 -31.36
N VAL A 22 13.74 -32.29 -32.36
CA VAL A 22 12.29 -32.11 -32.23
C VAL A 22 11.69 -33.18 -31.34
N ALA A 23 12.16 -34.42 -31.41
CA ALA A 23 11.73 -35.49 -30.51
C ALA A 23 12.17 -35.25 -29.07
N ALA A 24 13.41 -34.76 -28.85
CA ALA A 24 13.90 -34.36 -27.54
C ALA A 24 13.15 -33.14 -27.00
N HIS A 25 12.86 -32.15 -27.83
CA HIS A 25 12.05 -30.99 -27.47
C HIS A 25 10.61 -31.38 -27.13
N THR A 26 9.99 -32.26 -27.91
CA THR A 26 8.64 -32.78 -27.67
C THR A 26 8.61 -33.62 -26.39
N LYS A 27 9.57 -34.54 -26.19
CA LYS A 27 9.71 -35.33 -24.97
C LYS A 27 9.96 -34.44 -23.74
N ARG A 28 10.71 -33.35 -23.89
CA ARG A 28 10.91 -32.34 -22.84
C ARG A 28 9.61 -31.57 -22.56
N GLN A 29 8.86 -31.16 -23.58
CA GLN A 29 7.54 -30.54 -23.41
C GLN A 29 6.52 -31.50 -22.79
N ASP A 30 6.54 -32.77 -23.15
CA ASP A 30 5.69 -33.82 -22.59
C ASP A 30 6.07 -34.11 -21.13
N ALA A 31 7.37 -34.15 -20.81
CA ALA A 31 7.83 -34.26 -19.43
C ALA A 31 7.48 -33.03 -18.58
N ILE A 32 7.61 -31.82 -19.14
CA ILE A 32 7.20 -30.57 -18.48
C ILE A 32 5.69 -30.55 -18.25
N SER A 33 4.89 -30.98 -19.23
CA SER A 33 3.44 -31.02 -19.11
C SER A 33 2.96 -32.13 -18.17
N ALA A 34 3.62 -33.28 -18.13
CA ALA A 34 3.39 -34.36 -17.16
C ALA A 34 3.75 -33.92 -15.73
N ALA A 35 4.90 -33.26 -15.52
CA ALA A 35 5.29 -32.70 -14.23
C ALA A 35 4.33 -31.59 -13.77
N ALA A 36 3.87 -30.73 -14.69
CA ALA A 36 2.85 -29.72 -14.41
C ALA A 36 1.48 -30.34 -14.07
N LEU A 37 1.13 -31.48 -14.66
CA LEU A 37 -0.07 -32.25 -14.34
C LEU A 37 0.03 -32.92 -12.95
N ILE A 38 1.19 -33.47 -12.58
CA ILE A 38 1.43 -34.06 -11.25
C ILE A 38 1.38 -32.98 -10.16
N ASN A 39 2.01 -31.82 -10.39
CA ASN A 39 1.94 -30.68 -9.46
C ASN A 39 0.50 -30.18 -9.25
N ARG A 40 -0.31 -30.12 -10.31
CA ARG A 40 -1.72 -29.72 -10.23
C ARG A 40 -2.62 -30.79 -9.63
N ARG A 41 -2.18 -32.06 -9.59
CA ARG A 41 -2.86 -33.17 -8.90
C ARG A 41 -2.58 -33.22 -7.40
N ASN A 42 -1.56 -32.52 -6.90
CA ASN A 42 -1.22 -32.45 -5.47
C ASN A 42 -1.62 -31.11 -4.83
N ALA A 43 -2.71 -30.52 -5.30
CA ALA A 43 -3.30 -29.31 -4.72
C ALA A 43 -3.73 -29.52 -3.26
N LEU A 44 -3.69 -28.46 -2.43
CA LEU A 44 -4.23 -28.49 -1.07
C LEU A 44 -5.74 -28.74 -1.04
N LEU A 45 -6.45 -28.32 -2.09
CA LEU A 45 -7.88 -28.56 -2.29
C LEU A 45 -8.13 -29.27 -3.63
N GLN A 46 -8.58 -30.52 -3.53
CA GLN A 46 -8.68 -31.44 -4.64
C GLN A 46 -10.04 -31.35 -5.38
N ASP A 47 -10.02 -31.58 -6.69
CA ASP A 47 -11.20 -31.59 -7.60
C ASP A 47 -11.46 -33.02 -8.12
N TYR A 48 -11.98 -33.91 -7.26
CA TYR A 48 -12.14 -35.35 -7.55
C TYR A 48 -13.04 -35.68 -8.74
N ASN A 49 -14.14 -34.93 -8.90
CA ASN A 49 -15.12 -35.16 -9.98
C ASN A 49 -14.53 -34.89 -11.38
N LYS A 50 -13.29 -34.39 -11.46
CA LYS A 50 -12.61 -33.96 -12.69
C LYS A 50 -11.16 -34.43 -12.80
N LEU A 51 -10.75 -35.46 -12.05
CA LEU A 51 -9.38 -36.01 -12.08
C LEU A 51 -8.90 -36.43 -13.49
N HIS A 52 -9.83 -36.82 -14.36
CA HIS A 52 -9.58 -37.18 -15.76
C HIS A 52 -9.63 -36.00 -16.74
N GLN A 53 -10.07 -34.81 -16.29
CA GLN A 53 -10.18 -33.62 -17.13
C GLN A 53 -8.91 -32.78 -17.05
N LYS A 54 -8.64 -31.98 -18.09
CA LYS A 54 -7.56 -30.98 -18.05
C LYS A 54 -7.78 -30.05 -16.84
N PRO A 55 -6.71 -29.72 -16.08
CA PRO A 55 -6.82 -28.85 -14.93
C PRO A 55 -7.41 -27.49 -15.32
N ALA A 56 -8.10 -26.85 -14.37
CA ALA A 56 -8.70 -25.53 -14.60
C ALA A 56 -7.62 -24.54 -15.05
N TRP A 57 -7.92 -23.79 -16.12
CA TRP A 57 -7.02 -22.75 -16.60
C TRP A 57 -6.90 -21.62 -15.57
N SER A 58 -5.70 -21.05 -15.45
CA SER A 58 -5.42 -19.82 -14.71
C SER A 58 -4.48 -18.94 -15.53
N PRO A 59 -4.60 -17.61 -15.47
CA PRO A 59 -3.66 -16.69 -16.12
C PRO A 59 -2.20 -17.02 -15.81
N ALA A 60 -1.35 -16.93 -16.84
CA ALA A 60 0.09 -17.03 -16.67
C ALA A 60 0.62 -15.83 -15.85
N PHE A 61 1.81 -15.98 -15.26
CA PHE A 61 2.45 -14.92 -14.46
C PHE A 61 2.52 -13.59 -15.20
N ASN A 62 3.00 -13.59 -16.45
CA ASN A 62 3.11 -12.37 -17.27
C ASN A 62 1.75 -11.72 -17.56
N ALA A 63 0.69 -12.52 -17.71
CA ALA A 63 -0.66 -11.99 -17.95
C ALA A 63 -1.21 -11.33 -16.67
N ALA A 64 -1.07 -11.99 -15.52
CA ALA A 64 -1.45 -11.43 -14.23
C ALA A 64 -0.67 -10.14 -13.92
N LEU A 65 0.65 -10.14 -14.17
CA LEU A 65 1.53 -9.00 -13.99
C LEU A 65 1.06 -7.79 -14.80
N ARG A 66 0.77 -7.96 -16.11
CA ARG A 66 0.32 -6.86 -16.98
C ARG A 66 -1.02 -6.26 -16.53
N VAL A 67 -1.98 -7.12 -16.18
CA VAL A 67 -3.31 -6.67 -15.74
C VAL A 67 -3.20 -5.89 -14.43
N LEU A 68 -2.50 -6.44 -13.43
CA LEU A 68 -2.31 -5.75 -12.15
C LEU A 68 -1.52 -4.45 -12.33
N LEU A 69 -0.50 -4.43 -13.21
CA LEU A 69 0.36 -3.26 -13.38
C LEU A 69 -0.43 -2.03 -13.83
N ILE A 70 -1.34 -2.21 -14.80
CA ILE A 70 -2.20 -1.13 -15.30
C ILE A 70 -3.04 -0.56 -14.14
N ILE A 71 -3.60 -1.43 -13.31
CA ILE A 71 -4.46 -1.04 -12.19
C ILE A 71 -3.64 -0.33 -11.10
N ARG A 72 -2.46 -0.85 -10.75
CA ARG A 72 -1.60 -0.25 -9.70
C ARG A 72 -0.99 1.07 -10.15
N VAL A 73 -0.64 1.21 -11.42
CA VAL A 73 -0.20 2.50 -11.99
C VAL A 73 -1.37 3.50 -11.99
N ALA A 74 -2.59 3.07 -12.32
CA ALA A 74 -3.76 3.95 -12.16
C ALA A 74 -3.95 4.37 -10.71
N SER A 75 -3.72 3.49 -9.74
CA SER A 75 -3.71 3.86 -8.33
C SER A 75 -2.64 4.90 -8.02
N ALA A 76 -1.41 4.71 -8.48
CA ALA A 76 -0.31 5.65 -8.25
C ALA A 76 -0.64 7.07 -8.73
N MET A 77 -1.39 7.19 -9.84
CA MET A 77 -1.74 8.46 -10.46
C MET A 77 -2.97 9.15 -9.86
N TYR A 78 -3.99 8.39 -9.44
CA TYR A 78 -5.31 8.94 -9.10
C TYR A 78 -5.77 8.70 -7.66
N SER A 79 -5.09 7.83 -6.89
CA SER A 79 -5.44 7.65 -5.49
C SER A 79 -5.07 8.87 -4.66
N ILE A 80 -5.97 9.22 -3.75
CA ILE A 80 -5.78 10.28 -2.75
C ILE A 80 -4.84 9.81 -1.63
N ILE A 81 -4.29 10.76 -0.87
CA ILE A 81 -3.58 10.47 0.39
C ILE A 81 -4.62 10.59 1.51
N ASN A 82 -5.03 9.45 2.07
CA ASN A 82 -6.03 9.40 3.15
C ASN A 82 -5.42 9.58 4.54
N ASP A 83 -4.12 9.38 4.67
CA ASP A 83 -3.42 9.28 5.94
C ASP A 83 -2.39 10.41 6.07
N CYS A 84 -2.57 11.27 7.07
CA CYS A 84 -1.68 12.40 7.30
C CYS A 84 -0.26 11.96 7.71
N ASP A 85 -0.08 10.76 8.28
CA ASP A 85 1.27 10.28 8.54
C ASP A 85 1.98 9.89 7.24
N GLU A 86 1.27 9.45 6.20
CA GLU A 86 1.90 9.24 4.90
C GLU A 86 2.57 10.54 4.43
N ALA A 87 1.86 11.66 4.55
CA ALA A 87 2.39 12.98 4.23
C ALA A 87 3.54 13.37 5.18
N TYR A 88 3.26 13.57 6.46
CA TYR A 88 4.20 14.22 7.38
C TYR A 88 5.33 13.33 7.87
N ASN A 89 5.14 12.02 7.94
CA ASN A 89 6.17 11.09 8.40
C ASN A 89 6.94 10.42 7.26
N TYR A 90 6.49 10.48 6.00
CA TYR A 90 7.19 9.79 4.92
C TYR A 90 7.47 10.66 3.72
N TRP A 91 6.47 11.37 3.18
CA TRP A 91 6.71 12.28 2.05
C TRP A 91 7.55 13.49 2.45
N GLU A 92 7.29 14.10 3.60
CA GLU A 92 8.02 15.29 4.07
C GLU A 92 9.50 15.00 4.40
N PRO A 93 9.87 13.95 5.16
CA PRO A 93 11.27 13.65 5.38
C PRO A 93 11.95 13.08 4.12
N LEU A 94 11.21 12.41 3.21
CA LEU A 94 11.77 12.04 1.90
C LEU A 94 12.09 13.29 1.06
N HIS A 95 11.22 14.30 1.10
CA HIS A 95 11.47 15.59 0.46
C HIS A 95 12.75 16.22 0.99
N LEU A 96 12.97 16.21 2.31
CA LEU A 96 14.22 16.69 2.93
C LEU A 96 15.46 15.97 2.36
N LEU A 97 15.40 14.65 2.24
CA LEU A 97 16.52 13.86 1.73
C LEU A 97 16.79 14.12 0.24
N VAL A 98 15.79 14.50 -0.54
CA VAL A 98 15.94 14.73 -1.98
C VAL A 98 16.34 16.18 -2.28
N TYR A 99 15.73 17.13 -1.58
CA TYR A 99 15.91 18.56 -1.74
C TYR A 99 16.33 19.21 -0.40
N PRO A 100 17.56 18.93 0.08
CA PRO A 100 18.02 19.47 1.34
C PRO A 100 18.10 21.01 1.27
N PRO A 101 17.67 21.73 2.32
CA PRO A 101 17.78 23.17 2.36
C PRO A 101 19.27 23.55 2.45
N SER A 102 19.75 24.41 1.53
CA SER A 102 21.17 24.76 1.42
C SER A 102 21.65 25.54 2.64
N SER A 103 22.74 25.10 3.27
CA SER A 103 23.48 25.90 4.24
C SER A 103 24.17 27.06 3.51
N SER A 104 23.76 28.28 3.80
CA SER A 104 24.41 29.50 3.30
C SER A 104 25.87 29.58 3.75
N SER A 105 26.84 29.30 2.86
CA SER A 105 28.20 29.85 2.94
C SER A 105 29.04 29.54 1.69
N SER A 106 29.08 30.46 0.74
CA SER A 106 30.32 31.09 0.22
C SER A 106 30.04 31.82 -1.08
N SER A 107 29.94 33.15 -0.97
CA SER A 107 30.22 34.05 -2.06
C SER A 107 31.71 33.97 -2.39
N SER A 108 32.07 33.31 -3.49
CA SER A 108 33.32 33.61 -4.18
C SER A 108 33.16 33.39 -5.68
N SER A 109 33.23 34.52 -6.39
CA SER A 109 33.49 34.65 -7.81
C SER A 109 34.61 33.73 -8.29
N SER A 110 34.35 32.92 -9.33
CA SER A 110 35.20 32.85 -10.53
C SER A 110 34.65 31.81 -11.52
N SER A 111 34.80 32.18 -12.79
CA SER A 111 34.45 31.50 -14.03
C SER A 111 34.94 30.06 -14.14
N SER A 112 34.07 29.14 -14.58
CA SER A 112 34.31 28.29 -15.76
C SER A 112 33.12 27.34 -16.00
N SER A 113 32.77 27.18 -17.26
CA SER A 113 31.75 26.30 -17.80
C SER A 113 32.14 24.84 -17.65
N SER A 114 31.26 24.04 -17.02
CA SER A 114 30.98 22.60 -17.25
C SER A 114 30.57 21.82 -15.97
N ALA A 115 29.46 22.19 -15.32
CA ALA A 115 28.77 21.34 -14.34
C ALA A 115 27.35 21.88 -14.02
N ALA A 116 26.43 21.80 -14.97
CA ALA A 116 25.07 22.33 -14.83
C ALA A 116 24.07 21.38 -14.13
N SER A 117 24.47 20.65 -13.08
CA SER A 117 23.52 19.78 -12.35
C SER A 117 23.72 19.63 -10.83
N ALA A 118 24.46 20.52 -10.17
CA ALA A 118 24.66 20.39 -8.71
C ALA A 118 24.75 21.70 -7.92
N ALA A 119 24.32 22.84 -8.46
CA ALA A 119 24.35 24.12 -7.75
C ALA A 119 23.01 24.86 -7.84
N ALA A 120 21.99 24.33 -7.16
CA ALA A 120 20.80 25.08 -6.81
C ALA A 120 21.05 25.77 -5.45
N ALA A 121 21.73 26.91 -5.47
CA ALA A 121 21.68 27.84 -4.35
C ALA A 121 20.27 28.44 -4.34
N ALA A 122 19.37 27.88 -3.52
CA ALA A 122 18.03 28.40 -3.36
C ALA A 122 18.10 29.72 -2.58
N ALA A 123 17.62 30.82 -3.15
CA ALA A 123 17.50 32.10 -2.45
C ALA A 123 16.61 32.00 -1.20
N TRP A 124 15.68 31.04 -1.16
CA TRP A 124 14.92 30.64 0.03
C TRP A 124 14.81 29.11 0.12
N PRO A 125 15.37 28.46 1.16
CA PRO A 125 15.22 27.03 1.35
C PRO A 125 13.78 26.68 1.76
N GLN A 126 13.07 25.87 0.96
CA GLN A 126 11.82 25.24 1.41
C GLN A 126 12.14 24.16 2.42
N SER A 127 11.95 24.45 3.70
CA SER A 127 12.08 23.44 4.73
C SER A 127 10.81 22.60 4.79
N PRO A 128 10.86 21.27 4.61
CA PRO A 128 9.69 20.42 4.81
C PRO A 128 9.37 20.25 6.30
N PHE A 129 8.24 19.60 6.58
CA PHE A 129 7.76 19.37 7.93
C PHE A 129 8.44 18.16 8.61
N GLN A 130 8.73 18.31 9.90
CA GLN A 130 9.23 17.36 10.87
C GLN A 130 8.16 17.10 11.92
N THR A 131 7.86 15.83 12.18
CA THR A 131 7.04 15.41 13.31
C THR A 131 7.92 15.14 14.55
N TRP A 132 7.30 15.11 15.73
CA TRP A 132 7.99 14.71 16.97
C TRP A 132 8.59 13.30 16.89
N GLU A 133 8.07 12.46 16.01
CA GLU A 133 8.49 11.08 15.87
C GLU A 133 9.89 10.93 15.23
N TYR A 134 10.29 11.94 14.46
CA TYR A 134 11.63 12.13 13.89
C TYR A 134 12.57 12.97 14.74
N SER A 135 12.13 13.43 15.92
CA SER A 135 13.05 14.07 16.87
C SER A 135 14.04 13.05 17.42
N PRO A 136 15.35 13.36 17.50
CA PRO A 136 16.35 12.50 18.13
C PRO A 136 16.02 12.08 19.55
N ARG A 137 15.26 12.88 20.29
CA ARG A 137 14.78 12.54 21.64
C ARG A 137 13.91 11.28 21.64
N PHE A 138 12.98 11.18 20.69
CA PHE A 138 12.02 10.08 20.63
C PHE A 138 12.47 8.96 19.70
N ALA A 139 12.90 9.30 18.47
CA ALA A 139 13.43 8.38 17.48
C ALA A 139 12.56 7.12 17.29
N ILE A 140 11.28 7.33 16.96
CA ILE A 140 10.30 6.25 16.73
C ILE A 140 9.95 6.07 15.24
N ARG A 141 10.57 6.83 14.34
CA ARG A 141 10.51 6.61 12.88
C ARG A 141 11.88 6.27 12.32
N SER A 142 11.92 5.39 11.34
CA SER A 142 13.18 4.92 10.76
C SER A 142 13.52 5.76 9.53
N TRP A 143 14.72 6.32 9.50
CA TRP A 143 15.29 6.97 8.32
C TRP A 143 15.71 5.92 7.30
N ALA A 144 16.17 4.74 7.75
CA ALA A 144 16.54 3.63 6.88
C ALA A 144 15.39 3.17 5.97
N TYR A 145 14.14 3.25 6.44
CA TYR A 145 12.95 2.98 5.61
C TYR A 145 12.86 3.91 4.39
N LEU A 146 13.24 5.18 4.52
CA LEU A 146 13.16 6.16 3.43
C LEU A 146 14.33 6.05 2.46
N VAL A 147 15.51 5.64 2.94
CA VAL A 147 16.74 5.54 2.14
C VAL A 147 16.57 4.69 0.89
N GLN A 148 15.73 3.65 0.92
CA GLN A 148 15.52 2.80 -0.25
C GLN A 148 14.86 3.53 -1.45
N TYR A 149 14.20 4.67 -1.23
CA TYR A 149 13.55 5.46 -2.27
C TYR A 149 14.42 6.63 -2.77
N VAL A 150 15.41 7.04 -1.97
CA VAL A 150 16.30 8.17 -2.27
C VAL A 150 17.07 8.00 -3.59
N PRO A 151 17.64 6.82 -3.95
CA PRO A 151 18.38 6.67 -5.20
C PRO A 151 17.56 7.03 -6.44
N LEU A 152 16.31 6.57 -6.52
CA LEU A 152 15.43 6.90 -7.64
C LEU A 152 15.07 8.39 -7.63
N ALA A 153 14.60 8.89 -6.49
CA ALA A 153 14.15 10.27 -6.39
C ALA A 153 15.26 11.27 -6.71
N ARG A 154 16.48 11.02 -6.23
CA ARG A 154 17.64 11.85 -6.54
C ARG A 154 18.14 11.72 -7.97
N ALA A 155 18.15 10.52 -8.52
CA ALA A 155 18.54 10.34 -9.92
C ALA A 155 17.61 11.16 -10.83
N LEU A 156 16.30 11.11 -10.58
CA LEU A 156 15.32 11.91 -11.32
C LEU A 156 15.49 13.42 -11.08
N ALA A 157 15.67 13.85 -9.83
CA ALA A 157 15.91 15.25 -9.52
C ALA A 157 17.20 15.78 -10.19
N ALA A 158 18.28 14.99 -10.20
CA ALA A 158 19.54 15.33 -10.86
C ALA A 158 19.44 15.39 -12.39
N LEU A 159 18.45 14.71 -12.97
CA LEU A 159 18.10 14.79 -14.39
C LEU A 159 17.17 15.98 -14.71
N GLY A 160 16.88 16.85 -13.74
CA GLY A 160 16.01 18.01 -13.92
C GLY A 160 14.51 17.68 -13.91
N VAL A 161 14.12 16.49 -13.45
CA VAL A 161 12.71 16.12 -13.32
C VAL A 161 12.07 16.90 -12.16
N GLY A 162 10.93 17.54 -12.42
CA GLY A 162 10.21 18.37 -11.44
C GLY A 162 9.72 17.57 -10.22
N LYS A 163 9.52 18.29 -9.10
CA LYS A 163 9.14 17.69 -7.79
C LYS A 163 7.87 16.83 -7.89
N ARG A 164 6.84 17.32 -8.57
CA ARG A 164 5.58 16.59 -8.79
C ARG A 164 5.81 15.27 -9.53
N GLN A 165 6.61 15.29 -10.58
CA GLN A 165 6.93 14.11 -11.37
C GLN A 165 7.76 13.10 -10.56
N VAL A 166 8.67 13.56 -9.69
CA VAL A 166 9.40 12.70 -8.75
C VAL A 166 8.43 12.02 -7.78
N PHE A 167 7.48 12.75 -7.21
CA PHE A 167 6.44 12.18 -6.32
C PHE A 167 5.66 11.05 -7.00
N PHE A 168 5.12 11.28 -8.20
CA PHE A 168 4.42 10.23 -8.94
C PHE A 168 5.34 9.08 -9.36
N SER A 169 6.62 9.34 -9.64
CA SER A 169 7.60 8.29 -9.95
C SER A 169 7.84 7.35 -8.78
N ILE A 170 7.87 7.86 -7.55
CA ILE A 170 7.96 7.03 -6.33
C ILE A 170 6.67 6.21 -6.13
N ARG A 171 5.49 6.80 -6.35
CA ARG A 171 4.23 6.04 -6.32
C ARG A 171 4.18 4.95 -7.39
N ILE A 172 4.72 5.20 -8.58
CA ILE A 172 4.86 4.20 -9.65
C ILE A 172 5.85 3.10 -9.25
N LEU A 173 6.95 3.42 -8.58
CA LEU A 173 7.87 2.41 -8.03
C LEU A 173 7.17 1.49 -7.02
N LEU A 174 6.35 2.06 -6.12
CA LEU A 174 5.52 1.29 -5.19
C LEU A 174 4.53 0.40 -5.95
N ALA A 175 3.83 0.94 -6.95
CA ALA A 175 2.90 0.20 -7.79
C ALA A 175 3.57 -0.99 -8.52
N VAL A 176 4.74 -0.78 -9.11
CA VAL A 176 5.52 -1.83 -9.80
C VAL A 176 5.94 -2.92 -8.81
N THR A 177 6.44 -2.51 -7.63
CA THR A 177 6.88 -3.42 -6.58
C THR A 177 5.70 -4.26 -6.06
N SER A 178 4.57 -3.62 -5.74
CA SER A 178 3.35 -4.31 -5.33
C SER A 178 2.90 -5.30 -6.40
N THR A 179 2.85 -4.88 -7.67
CA THR A 179 2.41 -5.73 -8.78
C THR A 179 3.27 -6.99 -8.94
N LEU A 180 4.60 -6.86 -8.88
CA LEU A 180 5.52 -8.00 -8.98
C LEU A 180 5.26 -9.03 -7.87
N ILE A 181 5.06 -8.55 -6.64
CA ILE A 181 4.82 -9.36 -5.46
C ILE A 181 3.41 -9.99 -5.49
N GLU A 182 2.38 -9.22 -5.85
CA GLU A 182 1.00 -9.68 -6.02
C GLU A 182 0.90 -10.77 -7.09
N ALA A 183 1.55 -10.59 -8.25
CA ALA A 183 1.56 -11.59 -9.31
C ALA A 183 2.24 -12.89 -8.86
N ARG A 184 3.31 -12.79 -8.06
CA ARG A 184 4.02 -13.94 -7.48
C ARG A 184 3.15 -14.65 -6.43
N PHE A 185 2.50 -13.90 -5.55
CA PHE A 185 1.58 -14.42 -4.54
C PHE A 185 0.38 -15.13 -5.18
N TYR A 186 -0.27 -14.49 -6.15
CA TYR A 186 -1.33 -15.10 -6.97
C TYR A 186 -0.88 -16.44 -7.58
N LYS A 187 0.31 -16.46 -8.19
CA LYS A 187 0.82 -17.68 -8.85
C LYS A 187 1.07 -18.80 -7.84
N ALA A 188 1.65 -18.47 -6.69
CA ALA A 188 1.87 -19.43 -5.61
C ALA A 188 0.53 -20.02 -5.12
N VAL A 189 -0.52 -19.20 -4.94
CA VAL A 189 -1.87 -19.68 -4.58
C VAL A 189 -2.46 -20.57 -5.69
N ALA A 190 -2.35 -20.16 -6.95
CA ALA A 190 -2.87 -20.92 -8.09
C ALA A 190 -2.21 -22.30 -8.24
N ASP A 191 -0.94 -22.42 -7.88
CA ASP A 191 -0.15 -23.65 -7.96
C ASP A 191 -0.33 -24.56 -6.74
N THR A 192 -0.57 -24.00 -5.55
CA THR A 192 -0.58 -24.76 -4.29
C THR A 192 -2.00 -25.08 -3.80
N PHE A 193 -2.92 -24.11 -3.85
CA PHE A 193 -4.29 -24.29 -3.40
C PHE A 193 -5.16 -24.94 -4.46
N ASN A 194 -5.39 -24.23 -5.57
CA ASN A 194 -6.14 -24.66 -6.75
C ASN A 194 -6.10 -23.53 -7.79
N SER A 195 -6.02 -23.85 -9.08
CA SER A 195 -6.01 -22.84 -10.16
C SER A 195 -7.31 -22.01 -10.23
N ARG A 196 -8.44 -22.52 -9.72
CA ARG A 196 -9.69 -21.75 -9.53
C ARG A 196 -9.54 -20.67 -8.45
N ILE A 197 -9.00 -21.05 -7.29
CA ILE A 197 -8.79 -20.13 -6.17
C ILE A 197 -7.85 -19.00 -6.60
N GLY A 198 -6.77 -19.33 -7.32
CA GLY A 198 -5.91 -18.33 -7.93
C GLY A 198 -6.69 -17.31 -8.78
N ARG A 199 -7.58 -17.76 -9.68
CA ARG A 199 -8.38 -16.84 -10.51
C ARG A 199 -9.28 -15.92 -9.68
N TYR A 200 -9.92 -16.46 -8.65
CA TYR A 200 -10.77 -15.66 -7.76
C TYR A 200 -9.94 -14.62 -7.03
N LEU A 201 -8.78 -15.03 -6.49
CA LEU A 201 -7.83 -14.15 -5.83
C LEU A 201 -7.35 -13.03 -6.77
N LEU A 202 -7.00 -13.34 -8.02
CA LEU A 202 -6.53 -12.34 -8.97
C LEU A 202 -7.58 -11.25 -9.22
N VAL A 203 -8.85 -11.64 -9.41
CA VAL A 203 -9.96 -10.69 -9.57
C VAL A 203 -10.14 -9.85 -8.31
N ILE A 204 -10.15 -10.50 -7.14
CA ILE A 204 -10.33 -9.82 -5.85
C ILE A 204 -9.21 -8.81 -5.60
N LEU A 205 -7.94 -9.19 -5.78
CA LEU A 205 -6.79 -8.28 -5.63
C LEU A 205 -6.93 -7.08 -6.57
N ALA A 206 -7.27 -7.33 -7.84
CA ALA A 206 -7.36 -6.30 -8.87
C ALA A 206 -8.42 -5.23 -8.57
N VAL A 207 -9.56 -5.59 -7.98
CA VAL A 207 -10.73 -4.68 -7.89
C VAL A 207 -11.08 -4.24 -6.47
N SER A 208 -10.36 -4.69 -5.44
CA SER A 208 -10.65 -4.30 -4.06
C SER A 208 -10.12 -2.88 -3.77
N PRO A 209 -10.97 -1.93 -3.34
CA PRO A 209 -10.57 -0.58 -2.94
C PRO A 209 -9.41 -0.54 -1.94
N GLY A 210 -9.46 -1.37 -0.89
CA GLY A 210 -8.39 -1.42 0.10
C GLY A 210 -7.02 -1.82 -0.50
N MET A 211 -7.00 -2.75 -1.47
CA MET A 211 -5.77 -3.09 -2.18
C MET A 211 -5.34 -1.99 -3.16
N PHE A 212 -6.30 -1.29 -3.76
CA PHE A 212 -6.03 -0.17 -4.65
C PHE A 212 -5.24 0.92 -3.92
N GLU A 213 -5.71 1.38 -2.76
CA GLU A 213 -5.06 2.44 -2.00
C GLU A 213 -3.77 1.96 -1.31
N ALA A 214 -3.80 0.82 -0.61
CA ALA A 214 -2.63 0.33 0.14
C ALA A 214 -1.41 0.02 -0.74
N SER A 215 -1.61 -0.33 -2.02
CA SER A 215 -0.54 -0.71 -2.96
C SER A 215 0.36 0.42 -3.43
N THR A 216 0.01 1.68 -3.15
CA THR A 216 0.79 2.85 -3.57
C THR A 216 1.02 3.86 -2.46
N ALA A 217 0.57 3.56 -1.24
CA ALA A 217 0.83 4.37 -0.07
C ALA A 217 2.29 4.19 0.41
N LEU A 218 2.99 5.30 0.63
CA LEU A 218 4.36 5.33 1.16
C LEU A 218 4.36 5.10 2.69
N LEU A 219 3.92 3.92 3.11
CA LEU A 219 3.79 3.55 4.52
C LEU A 219 4.55 2.25 4.85
N PRO A 220 5.11 2.12 6.07
CA PRO A 220 5.70 0.86 6.50
C PRO A 220 4.69 -0.29 6.60
N SER A 221 3.40 0.02 6.80
CA SER A 221 2.32 -0.96 6.75
C SER A 221 2.11 -1.54 5.35
N SER A 222 2.21 -0.72 4.29
CA SER A 222 2.20 -1.17 2.90
C SER A 222 3.44 -2.01 2.57
N PHE A 223 4.61 -1.61 3.08
CA PHE A 223 5.81 -2.44 2.96
C PHE A 223 5.67 -3.79 3.68
N ALA A 224 5.11 -3.80 4.90
CA ALA A 224 4.81 -5.02 5.63
C ALA A 224 3.77 -5.90 4.91
N MET A 225 2.82 -5.30 4.20
CA MET A 225 1.90 -6.00 3.30
C MET A 225 2.63 -6.68 2.14
N TYR A 226 3.54 -5.97 1.46
CA TYR A 226 4.40 -6.54 0.40
C TYR A 226 5.25 -7.69 0.93
N ALA A 227 5.91 -7.48 2.06
CA ALA A 227 6.72 -8.48 2.73
C ALA A 227 5.91 -9.72 3.13
N THR A 228 4.68 -9.54 3.62
CA THR A 228 3.76 -10.63 3.96
C THR A 228 3.34 -11.42 2.73
N MET A 229 2.97 -10.75 1.63
CA MET A 229 2.64 -11.43 0.36
C MET A 229 3.83 -12.21 -0.20
N LEU A 230 5.02 -11.62 -0.15
CA LEU A 230 6.24 -12.26 -0.61
C LEU A 230 6.55 -13.47 0.27
N ALA A 231 6.44 -13.34 1.60
CA ALA A 231 6.62 -14.44 2.55
C ALA A 231 5.65 -15.59 2.25
N TYR A 232 4.37 -15.28 2.03
CA TYR A 232 3.37 -16.25 1.64
C TYR A 232 3.69 -16.93 0.31
N SER A 233 4.21 -16.19 -0.68
CA SER A 233 4.58 -16.78 -1.97
C SER A 233 5.63 -17.89 -1.85
N PHE A 234 6.50 -17.82 -0.83
CA PHE A 234 7.42 -18.89 -0.48
C PHE A 234 6.76 -19.93 0.43
N TRP A 235 6.10 -19.48 1.49
CA TRP A 235 5.52 -20.35 2.50
C TRP A 235 4.50 -21.31 1.92
N LEU A 236 3.66 -20.91 0.96
CA LEU A 236 2.60 -21.75 0.36
C LEU A 236 3.08 -23.09 -0.20
N HIS A 237 4.36 -23.17 -0.57
CA HIS A 237 4.98 -24.43 -0.96
C HIS A 237 5.17 -25.36 0.25
N PRO A 238 5.21 -26.69 0.06
CA PRO A 238 5.29 -27.64 1.17
C PRO A 238 6.54 -27.45 2.03
N ALA A 239 6.38 -27.54 3.36
CA ALA A 239 7.50 -27.66 4.28
C ALA A 239 8.12 -29.05 4.14
N ARG A 240 9.32 -29.16 3.57
CA ARG A 240 10.01 -30.44 3.43
C ARG A 240 11.53 -30.31 3.52
N LEU A 241 12.20 -31.37 3.94
CA LEU A 241 13.66 -31.50 3.80
C LEU A 241 14.01 -31.97 2.37
N ALA A 242 15.29 -31.89 2.02
CA ALA A 242 15.77 -32.42 0.75
C ALA A 242 15.53 -33.93 0.71
N SER A 243 15.14 -34.48 -0.44
CA SER A 243 14.86 -35.93 -0.58
C SER A 243 16.11 -36.81 -0.42
N THR A 244 17.30 -36.21 -0.41
CA THR A 244 18.58 -36.87 -0.12
C THR A 244 18.82 -37.06 1.38
N ASP A 245 18.02 -36.43 2.24
CA ASP A 245 18.14 -36.58 3.69
C ASP A 245 17.62 -37.96 4.12
N PRO A 246 18.42 -38.80 4.79
CA PRO A 246 18.00 -40.13 5.20
C PRO A 246 16.82 -40.10 6.20
N SER A 247 16.55 -38.99 6.88
CA SER A 247 15.42 -38.87 7.81
C SER A 247 14.04 -38.84 7.13
N VAL A 248 14.00 -38.61 5.81
CA VAL A 248 12.75 -38.46 5.04
C VAL A 248 12.65 -39.52 3.94
N LEU A 249 11.48 -40.16 3.84
CA LEU A 249 11.19 -41.10 2.77
C LEU A 249 10.63 -40.39 1.54
N ALA A 250 11.12 -40.77 0.35
CA ALA A 250 10.57 -40.29 -0.92
C ALA A 250 9.21 -40.93 -1.20
N THR A 251 8.26 -40.15 -1.71
CA THR A 251 6.92 -40.65 -2.07
C THR A 251 6.48 -40.14 -3.44
N PRO A 252 5.66 -40.91 -4.19
CA PRO A 252 5.21 -40.52 -5.53
C PRO A 252 4.29 -39.30 -5.56
N TYR A 253 3.76 -38.88 -4.41
CA TYR A 253 2.86 -37.73 -4.26
C TYR A 253 3.53 -36.50 -3.64
N GLN A 254 4.86 -36.50 -3.46
CA GLN A 254 5.59 -35.33 -2.97
C GLN A 254 5.50 -34.17 -3.97
N ARG A 255 5.18 -32.99 -3.45
CA ARG A 255 5.23 -31.74 -4.21
C ARG A 255 6.70 -31.30 -4.46
N PRO A 256 6.95 -30.42 -5.45
CA PRO A 256 8.29 -29.99 -5.80
C PRO A 256 9.05 -29.41 -4.62
N PHE A 257 10.35 -29.71 -4.53
CA PHE A 257 11.20 -29.06 -3.53
C PHE A 257 11.39 -27.61 -3.92
N GLN A 258 11.26 -26.71 -2.95
CA GLN A 258 11.68 -25.34 -3.11
C GLN A 258 12.79 -25.03 -2.12
N PRO A 259 14.06 -24.96 -2.58
CA PRO A 259 15.20 -24.78 -1.68
C PRO A 259 15.17 -23.43 -0.96
N LEU A 260 14.66 -22.39 -1.62
CA LEU A 260 14.56 -21.03 -1.06
C LEU A 260 13.30 -20.80 -0.21
N ARG A 261 12.45 -21.81 0.01
CA ARG A 261 11.19 -21.64 0.76
C ARG A 261 11.42 -21.04 2.14
N LEU A 262 12.30 -21.68 2.92
CA LEU A 262 12.52 -21.31 4.31
C LEU A 262 13.18 -19.93 4.42
N ILE A 263 14.33 -19.75 3.75
CA ILE A 263 15.09 -18.50 3.77
C ILE A 263 14.24 -17.35 3.21
N GLY A 264 13.57 -17.55 2.08
CA GLY A 264 12.72 -16.53 1.47
C GLY A 264 11.54 -16.12 2.35
N ALA A 265 10.85 -17.08 2.99
CA ALA A 265 9.75 -16.77 3.90
C ALA A 265 10.22 -16.04 5.17
N VAL A 266 11.28 -16.53 5.82
CA VAL A 266 11.82 -15.93 7.05
C VAL A 266 12.39 -14.55 6.78
N ALA A 267 13.18 -14.38 5.72
CA ALA A 267 13.73 -13.07 5.33
C ALA A 267 12.64 -12.06 5.00
N SER A 268 11.56 -12.49 4.34
CA SER A 268 10.44 -11.61 4.01
C SER A 268 9.66 -11.20 5.27
N PHE A 269 9.30 -12.13 6.16
CA PHE A 269 8.66 -11.78 7.43
C PHE A 269 9.55 -10.88 8.30
N ALA A 270 10.85 -11.16 8.36
CA ALA A 270 11.82 -10.34 9.07
C ALA A 270 11.94 -8.94 8.47
N ALA A 271 12.00 -8.80 7.13
CA ALA A 271 12.00 -7.50 6.47
C ALA A 271 10.72 -6.71 6.80
N GLY A 272 9.55 -7.36 6.75
CA GLY A 272 8.27 -6.75 7.10
C GLY A 272 8.22 -6.24 8.55
N ALA A 273 8.87 -6.94 9.49
CA ALA A 273 8.91 -6.55 10.90
C ALA A 273 10.00 -5.52 11.21
N ILE A 274 11.21 -5.68 10.65
CA ILE A 274 12.37 -4.85 10.97
C ILE A 274 12.31 -3.52 10.22
N VAL A 275 12.02 -3.54 8.92
CA VAL A 275 12.00 -2.33 8.06
C VAL A 275 10.61 -1.73 7.94
N GLY A 276 9.57 -2.59 7.93
CA GLY A 276 8.19 -2.16 7.87
C GLY A 276 7.62 -1.82 9.25
N TRP A 277 6.82 -2.73 9.80
CA TRP A 277 6.13 -2.55 11.07
C TRP A 277 6.36 -3.75 12.00
N PRO A 278 7.00 -3.57 13.17
CA PRO A 278 7.44 -4.69 14.01
C PRO A 278 6.33 -5.65 14.44
N PHE A 279 5.12 -5.14 14.66
CA PHE A 279 3.99 -5.97 15.08
C PHE A 279 3.54 -6.96 13.99
N ALA A 280 3.81 -6.69 12.71
CA ALA A 280 3.44 -7.57 11.60
C ALA A 280 4.11 -8.96 11.68
N ILE A 281 5.16 -9.13 12.50
CA ILE A 281 5.80 -10.44 12.74
C ILE A 281 4.81 -11.49 13.26
N VAL A 282 3.74 -11.06 13.92
CA VAL A 282 2.67 -11.92 14.45
C VAL A 282 2.01 -12.74 13.32
N LEU A 283 1.94 -12.22 12.09
CA LEU A 283 1.45 -12.95 10.92
C LEU A 283 2.29 -14.19 10.56
N ALA A 284 3.55 -14.24 11.01
CA ALA A 284 4.43 -15.39 10.78
C ALA A 284 4.12 -16.57 11.72
N ALA A 285 3.32 -16.40 12.78
CA ALA A 285 3.15 -17.43 13.79
C ALA A 285 2.65 -18.78 13.23
N PRO A 286 1.60 -18.84 12.38
CA PRO A 286 1.19 -20.12 11.77
C PRO A 286 2.23 -20.73 10.81
N PHE A 287 3.06 -19.90 10.18
CA PHE A 287 4.21 -20.39 9.38
C PHE A 287 5.25 -21.08 10.28
N VAL A 288 5.60 -20.46 11.41
CA VAL A 288 6.55 -21.02 12.37
C VAL A 288 6.03 -22.35 12.93
N VAL A 289 4.75 -22.41 13.28
CA VAL A 289 4.08 -23.65 13.72
C VAL A 289 4.17 -24.73 12.65
N GLU A 290 3.87 -24.42 11.38
CA GLU A 290 4.02 -25.39 10.31
C GLU A 290 5.47 -25.85 10.13
N GLN A 291 6.42 -24.92 10.13
CA GLN A 291 7.82 -25.20 9.87
C GLN A 291 8.43 -26.11 10.94
N LEU A 292 8.14 -25.83 12.21
CA LEU A 292 8.75 -26.50 13.35
C LEU A 292 7.99 -27.76 13.78
N LEU A 293 6.67 -27.77 13.67
CA LEU A 293 5.83 -28.82 14.28
C LEU A 293 5.12 -29.71 13.25
N CYS A 294 4.88 -29.25 12.02
CA CYS A 294 4.17 -30.04 11.02
C CYS A 294 5.14 -30.79 10.09
N ARG A 295 4.86 -32.10 9.88
CA ARG A 295 5.57 -32.95 8.91
C ARG A 295 5.46 -32.42 7.47
N GLY A 296 4.38 -31.71 7.14
CA GLY A 296 4.15 -31.16 5.80
C GLY A 296 3.98 -32.29 4.79
N ASP A 297 4.91 -32.41 3.85
CA ASP A 297 4.97 -33.54 2.89
C ASP A 297 6.08 -34.55 3.23
N ASP A 298 6.84 -34.34 4.31
CA ASP A 298 7.83 -35.31 4.77
C ASP A 298 7.11 -36.54 5.36
N VAL A 299 7.59 -37.72 4.99
CA VAL A 299 7.22 -38.97 5.64
C VAL A 299 8.40 -39.42 6.49
N VAL A 300 8.21 -39.40 7.80
CA VAL A 300 9.29 -39.53 8.80
C VAL A 300 9.08 -40.79 9.63
N PRO A 301 9.98 -41.79 9.54
CA PRO A 301 9.96 -42.96 10.42
C PRO A 301 10.03 -42.59 11.90
N ASP A 302 9.31 -43.30 12.77
CA ASP A 302 9.22 -42.97 14.20
C ASP A 302 10.60 -42.95 14.90
N ASN A 303 11.51 -43.83 14.48
CA ASN A 303 12.89 -43.89 14.99
C ASN A 303 13.80 -42.72 14.53
N ARG A 304 13.37 -41.92 13.55
CA ARG A 304 14.11 -40.76 13.03
C ARG A 304 13.38 -39.42 13.25
N ALA A 305 12.31 -39.44 14.04
CA ALA A 305 11.52 -38.24 14.33
C ALA A 305 12.33 -37.15 15.05
N THR A 306 13.22 -37.54 15.98
CA THR A 306 14.06 -36.61 16.75
C THR A 306 15.12 -35.92 15.89
N THR A 307 15.77 -36.67 14.99
CA THR A 307 16.74 -36.13 14.03
C THR A 307 16.09 -35.22 13.01
N TRP A 308 14.92 -35.61 12.47
CA TRP A 308 14.12 -34.74 11.61
C TRP A 308 13.73 -33.43 12.32
N LEU A 309 13.25 -33.51 13.56
CA LEU A 309 12.86 -32.33 14.33
C LEU A 309 14.06 -31.41 14.59
N SER A 310 15.20 -31.97 15.02
CA SER A 310 16.44 -31.22 15.22
C SER A 310 16.90 -30.50 13.94
N ALA A 311 16.83 -31.17 12.78
CA ALA A 311 17.17 -30.56 11.49
C ALA A 311 16.23 -29.40 11.12
N ARG A 312 14.93 -29.48 11.43
CA ARG A 312 13.96 -28.40 11.18
C ARG A 312 14.22 -27.18 12.05
N TRP A 313 14.53 -27.40 13.33
CA TRP A 313 14.86 -26.32 14.26
C TRP A 313 16.19 -25.66 13.93
N SER A 314 17.24 -26.44 13.62
CA SER A 314 18.55 -25.89 13.28
C SER A 314 18.53 -25.09 11.97
N THR A 315 17.84 -25.59 10.94
CA THR A 315 17.66 -24.85 9.68
C THR A 315 16.82 -23.58 9.87
N PHE A 316 15.78 -23.62 10.69
CA PHE A 316 14.97 -22.44 11.01
C PHE A 316 15.78 -21.40 11.81
N ALA A 317 16.56 -21.83 12.80
CA ALA A 317 17.45 -20.97 13.57
C ALA A 317 18.51 -20.31 12.68
N GLY A 318 19.14 -21.08 11.78
CA GLY A 318 20.10 -20.55 10.81
C GLY A 318 19.47 -19.53 9.86
N ALA A 319 18.27 -19.81 9.33
CA ALA A 319 17.55 -18.87 8.48
C ALA A 319 17.13 -17.59 9.24
N SER A 320 16.74 -17.72 10.50
CA SER A 320 16.36 -16.58 11.36
C SER A 320 17.55 -15.70 11.70
N LEU A 321 18.70 -16.31 12.02
CA LEU A 321 19.95 -15.58 12.25
C LEU A 321 20.37 -14.81 10.99
N LEU A 322 20.34 -15.45 9.82
CA LEU A 322 20.66 -14.80 8.56
C LEU A 322 19.71 -13.63 8.26
N ALA A 323 18.40 -13.82 8.48
CA ALA A 323 17.41 -12.76 8.27
C ALA A 323 17.55 -11.60 9.27
N SER A 324 18.01 -11.87 10.50
CA SER A 324 18.23 -10.83 11.51
C SER A 324 19.33 -9.83 11.11
N LEU A 325 20.23 -10.20 10.18
CA LEU A 325 21.26 -9.29 9.65
C LEU A 325 20.68 -8.06 8.94
N ILE A 326 19.41 -8.08 8.53
CA ILE A 326 18.70 -6.90 7.99
C ILE A 326 18.66 -5.76 9.01
N ALA A 327 18.70 -6.07 10.32
CA ALA A 327 18.72 -5.05 11.37
C ALA A 327 20.02 -4.24 11.40
N ILE A 328 21.14 -4.75 10.87
CA ILE A 328 22.45 -4.08 10.89
C ILE A 328 22.42 -2.79 10.06
N PRO A 329 22.11 -2.78 8.74
CA PRO A 329 22.06 -1.55 7.97
C PRO A 329 21.02 -0.57 8.50
N LEU A 330 19.89 -1.07 9.01
CA LEU A 330 18.87 -0.23 9.63
C LEU A 330 19.40 0.49 10.88
N TRP A 331 19.99 -0.25 11.81
CA TRP A 331 20.58 0.30 13.02
C TRP A 331 21.69 1.30 12.70
N THR A 332 22.54 1.01 11.72
CA THR A 332 23.63 1.91 11.31
C THR A 332 23.08 3.23 10.78
N ILE A 333 22.13 3.19 9.82
CA ILE A 333 21.55 4.40 9.22
C ILE A 333 20.81 5.22 10.28
N ASP A 334 19.93 4.58 11.05
CA ASP A 334 19.12 5.28 12.06
C ASP A 334 20.00 5.88 13.16
N SER A 335 21.05 5.18 13.60
CA SER A 335 21.97 5.70 14.62
C SER A 335 22.79 6.88 14.11
N LEU A 336 23.22 6.85 12.84
CA LEU A 336 23.88 8.00 12.19
C LEU A 336 22.93 9.19 12.02
N ALA A 337 21.66 8.93 11.69
CA ALA A 337 20.66 9.96 11.50
C ALA A 337 20.28 10.67 12.79
N TYR A 338 20.13 9.92 13.88
CA TYR A 338 19.78 10.46 15.19
C TYR A 338 20.98 10.90 16.03
N GLY A 339 22.21 10.55 15.64
CA GLY A 339 23.43 10.88 16.38
C GLY A 339 23.58 10.12 17.71
N ARG A 340 22.82 9.03 17.90
CA ARG A 340 22.89 8.15 19.09
C ARG A 340 22.48 6.72 18.73
N SER A 341 22.92 5.73 19.52
CA SER A 341 22.65 4.32 19.19
C SER A 341 21.18 4.00 19.40
N VAL A 342 20.46 3.75 18.31
CA VAL A 342 19.01 3.51 18.34
C VAL A 342 18.62 2.39 17.39
N LEU A 343 17.83 1.46 17.91
CA LEU A 343 17.10 0.47 17.10
C LEU A 343 15.63 0.87 17.08
N VAL A 344 15.21 1.57 16.03
CA VAL A 344 13.87 2.18 15.94
C VAL A 344 12.73 1.18 16.16
N PRO A 345 12.72 -0.04 15.56
CA PRO A 345 11.66 -1.02 15.81
C PRO A 345 11.47 -1.36 17.30
N LEU A 346 12.55 -1.36 18.08
CA LEU A 346 12.48 -1.59 19.52
C LEU A 346 11.90 -0.38 20.26
N ASN A 347 12.22 0.84 19.84
CA ASN A 347 11.61 2.05 20.38
C ASN A 347 10.11 2.11 20.11
N ILE A 348 9.66 1.72 18.91
CA ILE A 348 8.23 1.61 18.59
C ILE A 348 7.52 0.63 19.53
N ILE A 349 8.12 -0.54 19.78
CA ILE A 349 7.56 -1.54 20.70
C ILE A 349 7.50 -0.97 22.13
N ARG A 350 8.58 -0.35 22.61
CA ARG A 350 8.62 0.27 23.94
C ARG A 350 7.60 1.39 24.07
N TYR A 351 7.43 2.21 23.04
CA TYR A 351 6.43 3.27 23.02
C TYR A 351 5.02 2.69 23.19
N ASN A 352 4.63 1.77 22.30
CA ASN A 352 3.27 1.22 22.26
C ASN A 352 2.92 0.33 23.46
N LEU A 353 3.86 -0.46 23.99
CA LEU A 353 3.57 -1.42 25.06
C LEU A 353 3.86 -0.89 26.47
N LEU A 354 4.84 -0.01 26.63
CA LEU A 354 5.36 0.37 27.95
C LEU A 354 5.10 1.85 28.30
N SER A 355 4.67 2.69 27.36
CA SER A 355 4.45 4.11 27.66
C SER A 355 3.10 4.41 28.30
N ALA A 356 2.15 3.47 28.22
CA ALA A 356 0.83 3.63 28.86
C ALA A 356 0.95 3.95 30.36
N ALA A 357 1.95 3.39 31.04
CA ALA A 357 2.26 3.68 32.45
C ALA A 357 2.64 5.15 32.72
N ARG A 358 3.08 5.89 31.70
CA ARG A 358 3.44 7.32 31.75
C ARG A 358 2.32 8.23 31.23
N GLY A 359 1.14 7.69 30.89
CA GLY A 359 0.07 8.44 30.23
C GLY A 359 0.36 8.83 28.78
N ALA A 360 1.41 8.26 28.18
CA ALA A 360 1.77 8.44 26.78
C ALA A 360 1.47 7.14 26.02
N GLY A 361 0.76 7.20 24.90
CA GLY A 361 0.44 6.00 24.14
C GLY A 361 -0.44 6.26 22.92
N PRO A 362 -0.68 5.23 22.10
CA PRO A 362 -1.44 5.38 20.86
C PRO A 362 -2.88 5.88 21.10
N GLU A 363 -3.46 5.64 22.28
CA GLU A 363 -4.79 6.12 22.64
C GLU A 363 -4.92 7.65 22.71
N LEU A 364 -3.80 8.39 22.82
CA LEU A 364 -3.79 9.86 22.80
C LEU A 364 -4.31 10.46 21.49
N TYR A 365 -4.31 9.67 20.42
CA TYR A 365 -4.78 10.08 19.10
C TYR A 365 -6.23 9.65 18.81
N GLY A 366 -6.91 9.13 19.83
CA GLY A 366 -8.31 8.68 19.75
C GLY A 366 -8.46 7.16 19.83
N THR A 367 -9.68 6.73 20.17
CA THR A 367 -10.07 5.33 20.25
C THR A 367 -11.36 5.11 19.47
N GLU A 368 -11.51 3.91 18.92
CA GLU A 368 -12.62 3.57 18.03
C GLU A 368 -13.33 2.29 18.55
N PRO A 369 -14.65 2.13 18.33
CA PRO A 369 -15.37 0.95 18.77
C PRO A 369 -14.93 -0.31 18.03
N ALA A 370 -15.24 -1.49 18.57
CA ALA A 370 -14.93 -2.77 17.93
C ALA A 370 -15.53 -2.92 16.51
N SER A 371 -16.63 -2.22 16.22
CA SER A 371 -17.27 -2.19 14.91
C SER A 371 -16.47 -1.46 13.84
N TYR A 372 -15.45 -0.68 14.20
CA TYR A 372 -14.64 0.12 13.26
C TYR A 372 -14.06 -0.74 12.13
N TYR A 373 -13.34 -1.82 12.45
CA TYR A 373 -12.74 -2.67 11.40
C TYR A 373 -13.79 -3.42 10.60
N PHE A 374 -14.95 -3.76 11.18
CA PHE A 374 -16.05 -4.34 10.41
C PHE A 374 -16.57 -3.34 9.38
N ALA A 375 -16.82 -2.09 9.77
CA ALA A 375 -17.27 -1.04 8.86
C ALA A 375 -16.23 -0.73 7.79
N ASN A 376 -14.96 -0.53 8.21
CA ASN A 376 -13.84 -0.25 7.31
C ASN A 376 -13.64 -1.36 6.28
N LEU A 377 -13.56 -2.62 6.72
CA LEU A 377 -13.34 -3.75 5.80
C LEU A 377 -14.56 -4.04 4.93
N LEU A 378 -15.79 -3.79 5.40
CA LEU A 378 -16.98 -3.87 4.56
C LEU A 378 -16.96 -2.82 3.44
N LEU A 379 -16.52 -1.59 3.72
CA LEU A 379 -16.39 -0.55 2.69
C LEU A 379 -15.27 -0.86 1.70
N ASN A 380 -14.14 -1.37 2.18
CA ASN A 380 -12.96 -1.59 1.36
C ASN A 380 -12.93 -2.93 0.60
N PHE A 381 -13.69 -3.93 1.06
CA PHE A 381 -13.70 -5.27 0.48
C PHE A 381 -15.12 -5.76 0.14
N ASN A 382 -16.18 -5.04 0.51
CA ASN A 382 -17.56 -5.35 0.14
C ASN A 382 -17.94 -6.81 0.50
N VAL A 383 -18.40 -7.58 -0.49
CA VAL A 383 -18.75 -9.01 -0.37
C VAL A 383 -17.55 -9.89 -0.02
N VAL A 384 -16.31 -9.42 -0.26
CA VAL A 384 -15.07 -10.18 -0.04
C VAL A 384 -14.79 -10.33 1.46
N PHE A 385 -15.05 -9.32 2.28
CA PHE A 385 -14.83 -9.41 3.73
C PHE A 385 -15.65 -10.51 4.43
N PRO A 386 -16.99 -10.58 4.29
CA PRO A 386 -17.75 -11.68 4.89
C PRO A 386 -17.34 -13.03 4.30
N LEU A 387 -17.01 -13.11 3.01
CA LEU A 387 -16.43 -14.33 2.42
C LEU A 387 -15.11 -14.71 3.09
N ALA A 388 -14.23 -13.76 3.41
CA ALA A 388 -12.97 -14.04 4.10
C ALA A 388 -13.20 -14.64 5.49
N LEU A 389 -14.18 -14.13 6.25
CA LEU A 389 -14.57 -14.68 7.55
C LEU A 389 -15.14 -16.11 7.44
N LEU A 390 -15.85 -16.42 6.35
CA LEU A 390 -16.43 -17.74 6.11
C LEU A 390 -15.40 -18.84 5.76
N ALA A 391 -14.12 -18.55 5.55
CA ALA A 391 -13.16 -19.54 5.06
C ALA A 391 -12.96 -20.72 6.03
N ALA A 392 -12.75 -20.42 7.32
CA ALA A 392 -12.62 -21.41 8.39
C ALA A 392 -13.89 -22.26 8.61
N PRO A 393 -15.10 -21.69 8.80
CA PRO A 393 -16.29 -22.51 8.96
C PRO A 393 -16.62 -23.34 7.71
N LEU A 394 -16.42 -22.80 6.50
CA LEU A 394 -16.62 -23.57 5.27
C LEU A 394 -15.61 -24.70 5.11
N LEU A 395 -14.35 -24.51 5.56
CA LEU A 395 -13.33 -25.55 5.56
C LEU A 395 -13.73 -26.68 6.52
N ALA A 396 -14.20 -26.35 7.72
CA ALA A 396 -14.72 -27.32 8.68
C ALA A 396 -15.94 -28.09 8.14
N LEU A 397 -16.90 -27.40 7.53
CA LEU A 397 -18.05 -28.04 6.88
C LEU A 397 -17.62 -28.97 5.73
N THR A 398 -16.62 -28.57 4.94
CA THR A 398 -16.09 -29.41 3.87
C THR A 398 -15.42 -30.67 4.41
N ALA A 399 -14.73 -30.58 5.54
CA ALA A 399 -14.14 -31.75 6.19
C ALA A 399 -15.19 -32.77 6.64
N VAL A 400 -16.40 -32.32 7.01
CA VAL A 400 -17.51 -33.19 7.41
C VAL A 400 -18.25 -33.76 6.20
N TYR A 401 -18.61 -32.92 5.23
CA TYR A 401 -19.54 -33.28 4.15
C TYR A 401 -18.87 -33.75 2.85
N ASP A 402 -17.61 -33.39 2.60
CA ASP A 402 -16.84 -33.86 1.43
C ASP A 402 -15.35 -34.05 1.79
N PRO A 403 -15.04 -34.94 2.75
CA PRO A 403 -13.67 -35.14 3.26
C PRO A 403 -12.69 -35.53 2.16
N ARG A 404 -13.18 -36.13 1.06
CA ARG A 404 -12.38 -36.51 -0.10
C ARG A 404 -11.52 -35.34 -0.54
N ARG A 405 -12.06 -34.11 -0.63
CA ARG A 405 -11.35 -32.89 -1.07
C ARG A 405 -10.08 -32.55 -0.28
N LEU A 406 -9.95 -33.10 0.92
CA LEU A 406 -8.85 -32.90 1.85
C LEU A 406 -7.99 -34.16 2.04
N GLN A 407 -8.19 -35.19 1.21
CA GLN A 407 -7.37 -36.40 1.18
C GLN A 407 -6.35 -36.32 0.04
N ARG A 408 -5.27 -37.11 0.11
CA ARG A 408 -4.33 -37.20 -1.01
C ARG A 408 -4.87 -38.19 -2.05
N PRO A 409 -4.54 -38.05 -3.34
CA PRO A 409 -5.12 -38.90 -4.40
C PRO A 409 -4.97 -40.42 -4.21
N LEU A 410 -3.92 -40.88 -3.51
CA LEU A 410 -3.64 -42.30 -3.27
C LEU A 410 -4.20 -42.84 -1.94
N ASP A 411 -4.81 -42.00 -1.10
CA ASP A 411 -5.42 -42.42 0.18
C ASP A 411 -6.84 -42.99 0.00
N GLN A 412 -7.31 -43.15 -1.25
CA GLN A 412 -8.67 -43.62 -1.53
C GLN A 412 -8.84 -45.12 -1.22
N PRO A 413 -9.90 -45.52 -0.48
CA PRO A 413 -10.17 -46.93 -0.22
C PRO A 413 -10.48 -47.66 -1.53
N GLY A 414 -9.68 -48.69 -1.84
CA GLY A 414 -9.88 -49.59 -3.00
C GLY A 414 -8.89 -49.43 -4.15
N GLN A 415 -7.93 -48.51 -4.11
CA GLN A 415 -6.80 -48.51 -5.06
C GLN A 415 -5.61 -49.34 -4.53
N PRO A 416 -4.95 -50.16 -5.37
CA PRO A 416 -3.77 -50.91 -4.97
C PRO A 416 -2.65 -49.94 -4.56
N GLY A 417 -2.29 -49.93 -3.28
CA GLY A 417 -1.33 -49.01 -2.68
C GLY A 417 -1.90 -47.97 -1.70
N SER A 418 -3.23 -47.91 -1.52
CA SER A 418 -3.83 -47.04 -0.49
C SER A 418 -3.52 -47.54 0.93
N ALA A 419 -3.23 -46.61 1.85
CA ALA A 419 -2.97 -46.92 3.26
C ALA A 419 -4.09 -47.78 3.89
N ALA A 420 -5.33 -47.55 3.48
CA ALA A 420 -6.53 -48.28 3.89
C ALA A 420 -6.58 -49.74 3.41
N ALA A 421 -5.93 -50.12 2.29
CA ALA A 421 -5.94 -51.49 1.79
C ALA A 421 -5.07 -52.46 2.63
N SER A 422 -4.31 -51.97 3.61
CA SER A 422 -3.41 -52.77 4.45
C SER A 422 -3.86 -52.95 5.90
N SER A 423 -5.04 -52.44 6.28
CA SER A 423 -5.58 -52.56 7.65
C SER A 423 -6.09 -53.98 8.01
N GLY A 424 -5.81 -54.98 7.19
CA GLY A 424 -6.11 -56.39 7.46
C GLY A 424 -5.06 -57.12 8.33
N ALA A 425 -3.91 -56.50 8.62
CA ALA A 425 -2.88 -57.09 9.47
C ALA A 425 -3.05 -56.61 10.92
N LYS A 426 -3.37 -57.54 11.82
CA LYS A 426 -3.44 -57.33 13.27
C LYS A 426 -2.05 -56.93 13.81
N GLY A 427 -1.79 -55.63 13.90
CA GLY A 427 -0.59 -55.07 14.51
C GLY A 427 -0.65 -53.54 14.48
N HIS A 428 -0.67 -52.91 15.67
CA HIS A 428 -0.80 -51.46 15.87
C HIS A 428 0.49 -50.69 15.55
N ALA A 429 1.11 -50.93 14.40
CA ALA A 429 2.19 -50.08 13.92
C ALA A 429 1.57 -48.90 13.15
N THR A 430 1.48 -47.73 13.78
CA THR A 430 1.15 -46.47 13.10
C THR A 430 2.14 -46.26 11.97
N LYS A 431 1.70 -46.41 10.72
CA LYS A 431 2.58 -46.08 9.59
C LYS A 431 2.84 -44.57 9.62
N PRO A 432 4.09 -44.13 9.42
CA PRO A 432 4.41 -42.72 9.42
C PRO A 432 3.70 -42.05 8.24
N GLU A 433 2.77 -41.14 8.56
CA GLU A 433 2.02 -40.38 7.56
C GLU A 433 2.46 -38.91 7.53
N PRO A 434 2.34 -38.26 6.37
CA PRO A 434 2.59 -36.84 6.21
C PRO A 434 1.45 -36.01 6.85
N SER A 435 1.58 -34.69 6.90
CA SER A 435 0.54 -33.83 7.49
C SER A 435 -0.77 -33.89 6.70
N SER A 436 -1.89 -33.86 7.43
CA SER A 436 -3.23 -33.79 6.84
C SER A 436 -3.39 -32.49 6.02
N LEU A 437 -4.09 -32.57 4.87
CA LEU A 437 -4.33 -31.37 4.07
C LEU A 437 -5.26 -30.39 4.80
N LEU A 438 -6.16 -30.87 5.67
CA LEU A 438 -6.99 -30.02 6.52
C LEU A 438 -6.14 -29.12 7.42
N THR A 439 -5.18 -29.71 8.15
CA THR A 439 -4.27 -28.96 9.04
C THR A 439 -3.47 -27.92 8.25
N LEU A 440 -2.94 -28.29 7.08
CA LEU A 440 -2.19 -27.36 6.23
C LEU A 440 -3.06 -26.20 5.73
N ASN A 441 -4.29 -26.48 5.25
CA ASN A 441 -5.22 -25.43 4.84
C ASN A 441 -5.58 -24.50 6.02
N ALA A 442 -5.87 -25.06 7.20
CA ALA A 442 -6.19 -24.30 8.39
C ALA A 442 -5.06 -23.35 8.79
N LEU A 443 -3.80 -23.82 8.80
CA LEU A 443 -2.63 -22.99 9.08
C LEU A 443 -2.45 -21.87 8.04
N ARG A 444 -2.82 -22.09 6.78
CA ARG A 444 -2.63 -21.09 5.71
C ARG A 444 -3.64 -19.95 5.77
N ILE A 445 -4.87 -20.23 6.20
CA ILE A 445 -5.93 -19.22 6.33
C ILE A 445 -5.91 -18.51 7.70
N ALA A 446 -5.23 -19.09 8.70
CA ALA A 446 -5.21 -18.60 10.08
C ALA A 446 -4.66 -17.18 10.29
N PRO A 447 -3.57 -16.73 9.61
CA PRO A 447 -2.98 -15.42 9.90
C PRO A 447 -3.92 -14.23 9.75
N PHE A 448 -4.86 -14.27 8.80
CA PHE A 448 -5.88 -13.21 8.68
C PHE A 448 -6.74 -13.12 9.96
N TYR A 449 -7.23 -14.25 10.47
CA TYR A 449 -8.06 -14.27 11.68
C TYR A 449 -7.29 -13.83 12.92
N LEU A 450 -6.03 -14.28 13.02
CA LEU A 450 -5.15 -13.93 14.12
C LEU A 450 -4.85 -12.42 14.14
N TRP A 451 -4.56 -11.82 12.99
CA TRP A 451 -4.34 -10.38 12.86
C TRP A 451 -5.60 -9.55 13.08
N PHE A 452 -6.70 -9.95 12.43
CA PHE A 452 -7.99 -9.28 12.54
C PHE A 452 -8.48 -9.29 13.99
N GLY A 453 -8.38 -10.44 14.68
CA GLY A 453 -8.73 -10.56 16.09
C GLY A 453 -7.84 -9.68 16.97
N LEU A 454 -6.51 -9.76 16.80
CA LEU A 454 -5.55 -8.99 17.60
C LEU A 454 -5.82 -7.49 17.52
N LEU A 455 -5.96 -6.95 16.31
CA LEU A 455 -6.16 -5.51 16.14
C LEU A 455 -7.58 -5.06 16.46
N SER A 456 -8.59 -5.91 16.28
CA SER A 456 -9.96 -5.58 16.73
C SER A 456 -10.08 -5.42 18.24
N VAL A 457 -9.24 -6.10 19.01
CA VAL A 457 -9.16 -5.96 20.48
C VAL A 457 -8.46 -4.67 20.90
N GLN A 458 -7.58 -4.10 20.07
CA GLN A 458 -6.88 -2.86 20.42
C GLN A 458 -7.84 -1.67 20.43
N PRO A 459 -7.76 -0.77 21.43
CA PRO A 459 -8.65 0.39 21.55
C PRO A 459 -8.39 1.42 20.45
N HIS A 460 -7.11 1.73 20.20
CA HIS A 460 -6.68 2.56 19.09
C HIS A 460 -6.71 1.76 17.78
N LYS A 461 -7.41 2.28 16.77
CA LYS A 461 -7.63 1.61 15.48
C LYS A 461 -7.46 2.61 14.36
N GLU A 462 -6.82 2.17 13.30
CA GLU A 462 -6.63 2.96 12.09
C GLU A 462 -6.68 2.03 10.89
N GLU A 463 -7.11 2.54 9.74
CA GLU A 463 -7.24 1.73 8.53
C GLU A 463 -5.90 1.09 8.13
N ARG A 464 -4.81 1.87 8.13
CA ARG A 464 -3.47 1.42 7.71
C ARG A 464 -2.92 0.25 8.52
N PHE A 465 -3.39 0.00 9.75
CA PHE A 465 -2.96 -1.15 10.55
C PHE A 465 -3.46 -2.49 9.98
N MET A 466 -4.51 -2.48 9.16
CA MET A 466 -5.00 -3.68 8.46
C MET A 466 -4.25 -4.02 7.19
N TYR A 467 -3.47 -3.09 6.62
CA TYR A 467 -2.78 -3.30 5.33
C TYR A 467 -1.99 -4.62 5.28
N PRO A 468 -1.20 -5.01 6.32
CA PRO A 468 -0.44 -6.26 6.28
C PRO A 468 -1.28 -7.52 6.02
N ALA A 469 -2.57 -7.51 6.38
CA ALA A 469 -3.47 -8.65 6.22
C ALA A 469 -4.44 -8.56 5.03
N TYR A 470 -4.51 -7.43 4.31
CA TYR A 470 -5.39 -7.27 3.14
C TYR A 470 -5.25 -8.39 2.09
N PRO A 471 -4.05 -8.83 1.71
CA PRO A 471 -3.89 -9.92 0.74
C PRO A 471 -4.36 -11.28 1.28
N LEU A 472 -4.28 -11.46 2.60
CA LEU A 472 -4.69 -12.69 3.28
C LEU A 472 -6.22 -12.75 3.42
N LEU A 473 -6.86 -11.61 3.66
CA LEU A 473 -8.31 -11.44 3.54
C LEU A 473 -8.76 -11.84 2.13
N CYS A 474 -8.10 -11.32 1.09
CA CYS A 474 -8.40 -11.64 -0.30
C CYS A 474 -8.26 -13.15 -0.60
N MET A 475 -7.20 -13.78 -0.08
CA MET A 475 -6.99 -15.22 -0.22
C MET A 475 -8.06 -16.04 0.49
N ASN A 476 -8.41 -15.69 1.73
CA ASN A 476 -9.46 -16.38 2.49
C ASN A 476 -10.80 -16.30 1.75
N ALA A 477 -11.16 -15.14 1.21
CA ALA A 477 -12.37 -14.98 0.41
C ALA A 477 -12.36 -15.84 -0.86
N ALA A 478 -11.21 -15.93 -1.56
CA ALA A 478 -11.06 -16.79 -2.72
C ALA A 478 -11.21 -18.29 -2.37
N VAL A 479 -10.67 -18.71 -1.22
CA VAL A 479 -10.87 -20.07 -0.68
C VAL A 479 -12.35 -20.31 -0.38
N SER A 480 -13.02 -19.38 0.30
CA SER A 480 -14.45 -19.48 0.60
C SER A 480 -15.30 -19.61 -0.66
N LEU A 481 -15.06 -18.83 -1.70
CA LEU A 481 -15.78 -18.95 -2.97
C LEU A 481 -15.65 -20.34 -3.60
N TYR A 482 -14.46 -20.94 -3.52
CA TYR A 482 -14.23 -22.31 -3.97
C TYR A 482 -14.98 -23.34 -3.11
N LEU A 483 -14.97 -23.17 -1.78
CA LEU A 483 -15.65 -24.08 -0.86
C LEU A 483 -17.17 -23.98 -0.95
N VAL A 484 -17.75 -22.77 -1.03
CA VAL A 484 -19.18 -22.54 -1.30
C VAL A 484 -19.59 -23.26 -2.57
N ARG A 485 -18.85 -23.05 -3.66
CA ARG A 485 -19.10 -23.72 -4.94
C ARG A 485 -19.10 -25.25 -4.80
N SER A 486 -18.13 -25.78 -4.05
CA SER A 486 -17.95 -27.22 -3.86
C SER A 486 -19.07 -27.83 -3.02
N LEU A 487 -19.46 -27.18 -1.93
CA LEU A 487 -20.56 -27.62 -1.06
C LEU A 487 -21.92 -27.53 -1.78
N LEU A 488 -22.13 -26.50 -2.62
CA LEU A 488 -23.31 -26.42 -3.49
C LEU A 488 -23.38 -27.61 -4.47
N GLU A 489 -22.24 -28.01 -5.04
CA GLU A 489 -22.17 -29.18 -5.93
C GLU A 489 -22.55 -30.46 -5.17
N VAL A 490 -22.01 -30.66 -3.97
CA VAL A 490 -22.31 -31.82 -3.11
C VAL A 490 -23.80 -31.85 -2.73
N GLY A 491 -24.35 -30.72 -2.28
CA GLY A 491 -25.77 -30.60 -1.95
C GLY A 491 -26.68 -30.90 -3.14
N PHE A 492 -26.34 -30.38 -4.32
CA PHE A 492 -27.08 -30.63 -5.56
C PHE A 492 -27.02 -32.10 -5.98
N VAL A 493 -25.86 -32.75 -5.89
CA VAL A 493 -25.73 -34.19 -6.19
C VAL A 493 -26.56 -35.01 -5.20
N ARG A 494 -26.56 -34.65 -3.91
CA ARG A 494 -27.37 -35.33 -2.89
C ARG A 494 -28.87 -35.18 -3.16
N TYR A 495 -29.30 -34.00 -3.59
CA TYR A 495 -30.70 -33.71 -3.92
C TYR A 495 -31.16 -34.41 -5.22
N THR A 496 -30.38 -34.28 -6.29
CA THR A 496 -30.73 -34.80 -7.62
C THR A 496 -30.35 -36.27 -7.84
N LYS A 497 -29.59 -36.85 -6.91
CA LYS A 497 -29.00 -38.21 -6.99
C LYS A 497 -28.19 -38.45 -8.27
N SER A 498 -27.71 -37.40 -8.96
CA SER A 498 -27.05 -37.52 -10.26
C SER A 498 -25.82 -36.60 -10.39
N PRO A 499 -24.60 -37.17 -10.36
CA PRO A 499 -23.36 -36.44 -10.64
C PRO A 499 -23.33 -35.86 -12.07
N TYR A 500 -23.94 -36.55 -13.03
CA TYR A 500 -24.02 -36.10 -14.42
C TYR A 500 -24.83 -34.80 -14.54
N ARG A 501 -26.00 -34.71 -13.89
CA ARG A 501 -26.80 -33.47 -13.88
C ARG A 501 -26.05 -32.32 -13.22
N ALA A 502 -25.33 -32.57 -12.13
CA ALA A 502 -24.49 -31.56 -11.49
C ALA A 502 -23.41 -31.03 -12.45
N SER A 503 -22.74 -31.91 -13.19
CA SER A 503 -21.69 -31.52 -14.14
C SER A 503 -22.17 -30.62 -15.29
N ARG A 504 -23.45 -30.75 -15.68
CA ARG A 504 -24.11 -29.98 -16.74
C ARG A 504 -24.76 -28.69 -16.22
N SER A 505 -24.96 -28.57 -14.91
CA SER A 505 -25.63 -27.41 -14.32
C SER A 505 -24.77 -26.15 -14.42
N LYS A 506 -25.39 -25.06 -14.89
CA LYS A 506 -24.77 -23.72 -14.89
C LYS A 506 -24.86 -23.04 -13.53
N LEU A 507 -25.64 -23.56 -12.58
CA LEU A 507 -25.90 -22.94 -11.28
C LEU A 507 -24.61 -22.55 -10.53
N PHE A 508 -23.66 -23.48 -10.42
CA PHE A 508 -22.42 -23.25 -9.67
C PHE A 508 -21.53 -22.20 -10.34
N THR A 509 -21.43 -22.22 -11.67
CA THR A 509 -20.68 -21.22 -12.43
C THR A 509 -21.35 -19.85 -12.38
N SER A 510 -22.67 -19.78 -12.49
CA SER A 510 -23.42 -18.52 -12.40
C SER A 510 -23.35 -17.92 -11.00
N THR A 511 -23.42 -18.74 -9.94
CA THR A 511 -23.30 -18.25 -8.55
C THR A 511 -21.93 -17.64 -8.31
N THR A 512 -20.85 -18.34 -8.68
CA THR A 512 -19.49 -17.80 -8.53
C THR A 512 -19.29 -16.55 -9.39
N ALA A 513 -19.80 -16.55 -10.63
CA ALA A 513 -19.70 -15.39 -11.52
C ALA A 513 -20.48 -14.19 -11.00
N ALA A 514 -21.65 -14.39 -10.41
CA ALA A 514 -22.46 -13.32 -9.80
C ALA A 514 -21.75 -12.70 -8.60
N LEU A 515 -21.17 -13.51 -7.71
CA LEU A 515 -20.41 -13.00 -6.55
C LEU A 515 -19.17 -12.22 -6.99
N LEU A 516 -18.39 -12.75 -7.94
CA LEU A 516 -17.24 -12.02 -8.49
C LEU A 516 -17.65 -10.76 -9.25
N GLY A 517 -18.74 -10.82 -10.01
CA GLY A 517 -19.30 -9.67 -10.72
C GLY A 517 -19.72 -8.57 -9.75
N ALA A 518 -20.39 -8.93 -8.65
CA ALA A 518 -20.72 -7.99 -7.58
C ALA A 518 -19.46 -7.39 -6.93
N THR A 519 -18.43 -8.19 -6.66
CA THR A 519 -17.14 -7.70 -6.16
C THR A 519 -16.50 -6.68 -7.11
N VAL A 520 -16.50 -6.95 -8.42
CA VAL A 520 -15.95 -6.03 -9.44
C VAL A 520 -16.75 -4.74 -9.45
N VAL A 521 -18.08 -4.81 -9.56
CA VAL A 521 -18.93 -3.62 -9.63
C VAL A 521 -18.79 -2.78 -8.37
N LEU A 522 -19.00 -3.36 -7.19
CA LEU A 522 -18.93 -2.62 -5.93
C LEU A 522 -17.53 -2.07 -5.65
N GLY A 523 -16.48 -2.84 -5.99
CA GLY A 523 -15.10 -2.41 -5.83
C GLY A 523 -14.76 -1.21 -6.71
N VAL A 524 -15.06 -1.28 -8.02
CA VAL A 524 -14.81 -0.17 -8.95
C VAL A 524 -15.62 1.07 -8.57
N LEU A 525 -16.92 0.92 -8.26
CA LEU A 525 -17.76 2.05 -7.86
C LEU A 525 -17.25 2.72 -6.58
N ARG A 526 -16.73 1.96 -5.62
CA ARG A 526 -16.14 2.50 -4.40
C ARG A 526 -14.85 3.27 -4.69
N THR A 527 -13.93 2.69 -5.47
CA THR A 527 -12.67 3.35 -5.83
C THR A 527 -12.91 4.65 -6.60
N VAL A 528 -13.81 4.62 -7.59
CA VAL A 528 -14.21 5.83 -8.34
C VAL A 528 -14.89 6.84 -7.41
N GLY A 529 -15.72 6.37 -6.45
CA GLY A 529 -16.36 7.24 -5.46
C GLY A 529 -15.36 7.97 -4.57
N GLN A 530 -14.31 7.28 -4.10
CA GLN A 530 -13.24 7.92 -3.30
C GLN A 530 -12.55 9.03 -4.08
N MET A 531 -12.20 8.78 -5.33
CA MET A 531 -11.61 9.80 -6.21
C MET A 531 -12.57 10.95 -6.46
N ALA A 532 -13.80 10.66 -6.87
CA ALA A 532 -14.78 11.68 -7.22
C ALA A 532 -15.16 12.61 -6.05
N HIS A 533 -15.13 12.10 -4.82
CA HIS A 533 -15.60 12.83 -3.64
C HIS A 533 -14.50 13.53 -2.83
N PHE A 534 -13.24 13.10 -2.96
CA PHE A 534 -12.16 13.53 -2.06
C PHE A 534 -10.84 13.93 -2.76
N HIS A 535 -10.79 14.00 -4.10
CA HIS A 535 -9.56 14.34 -4.83
C HIS A 535 -9.20 15.84 -4.83
N ALA A 536 -10.10 16.71 -4.32
CA ALA A 536 -9.92 18.16 -4.33
C ALA A 536 -8.56 18.70 -3.80
N PRO A 537 -7.92 18.13 -2.76
CA PRO A 537 -6.61 18.61 -2.30
C PRO A 537 -5.50 18.52 -3.36
N LEU A 538 -5.49 17.45 -4.15
CA LEU A 538 -4.52 17.28 -5.25
C LEU A 538 -4.83 18.23 -6.42
N ASP A 539 -6.12 18.44 -6.71
CA ASP A 539 -6.56 19.35 -7.78
C ASP A 539 -6.24 20.81 -7.46
N VAL A 540 -6.43 21.23 -6.21
CA VAL A 540 -6.12 22.60 -5.76
C VAL A 540 -4.63 22.89 -5.88
N LEU A 541 -3.76 21.98 -5.44
CA LEU A 541 -2.31 22.18 -5.61
C LEU A 541 -1.86 22.07 -7.06
N PHE A 542 -2.50 21.22 -7.87
CA PHE A 542 -2.28 21.22 -9.32
C PHE A 542 -2.66 22.56 -9.95
N HIS A 543 -3.77 23.16 -9.52
CA HIS A 543 -4.20 24.45 -10.04
C HIS A 543 -3.28 25.60 -9.60
N LEU A 544 -2.83 25.56 -8.34
CA LEU A 544 -1.84 26.50 -7.82
C LEU A 544 -0.56 26.47 -8.69
N GLU A 545 0.02 25.30 -8.93
CA GLU A 545 1.24 25.13 -9.73
C GLU A 545 1.02 25.41 -11.22
N GLY A 546 -0.09 24.94 -11.80
CA GLY A 546 -0.30 24.96 -13.26
C GLY A 546 -0.91 26.25 -13.80
N TYR A 547 -1.60 27.03 -12.97
CA TYR A 547 -2.36 28.21 -13.43
C TYR A 547 -2.07 29.46 -12.61
N GLU A 548 -2.14 29.38 -11.28
CA GLU A 548 -2.05 30.60 -10.46
C GLU A 548 -0.61 31.11 -10.33
N LEU A 549 0.36 30.23 -10.06
CA LEU A 549 1.76 30.63 -9.98
C LEU A 549 2.35 31.12 -11.32
N PRO A 550 2.07 30.48 -12.48
CA PRO A 550 2.45 31.02 -13.78
C PRO A 550 1.89 32.43 -14.06
N ARG A 551 0.66 32.71 -13.60
CA ARG A 551 0.05 34.05 -13.69
C ARG A 551 0.87 35.08 -12.91
N VAL A 552 1.34 34.72 -11.71
CA VAL A 552 2.23 35.57 -10.89
C VAL A 552 3.56 35.80 -11.60
N VAL A 553 4.19 34.76 -12.15
CA VAL A 553 5.45 34.90 -12.89
C VAL A 553 5.29 35.83 -14.09
N ALA A 554 4.20 35.70 -14.84
CA ALA A 554 3.95 36.54 -16.00
C ALA A 554 3.75 38.03 -15.64
N ALA A 555 3.20 38.31 -14.46
CA ALA A 555 3.02 39.67 -13.97
C ALA A 555 4.33 40.27 -13.45
N VAL A 556 5.08 39.54 -12.63
CA VAL A 556 6.26 40.05 -11.91
C VAL A 556 7.56 39.94 -12.73
N PHE A 557 7.66 38.92 -13.58
CA PHE A 557 8.87 38.61 -14.35
C PHE A 557 8.58 38.49 -15.87
N PRO A 558 7.97 39.50 -16.52
CA PRO A 558 7.60 39.42 -17.93
C PRO A 558 8.79 39.16 -18.88
N GLN A 559 10.00 39.54 -18.47
CA GLN A 559 11.25 39.29 -19.20
C GLN A 559 11.64 37.81 -19.29
N THR A 560 11.15 36.98 -18.38
CA THR A 560 11.44 35.54 -18.34
C THR A 560 10.51 34.71 -19.22
N LEU A 561 9.52 35.35 -19.84
CA LEU A 561 8.51 34.69 -20.65
C LEU A 561 9.02 34.32 -22.04
N ASN A 562 8.65 33.12 -22.49
CA ASN A 562 8.86 32.64 -23.86
C ASN A 562 8.22 33.58 -24.89
N GLU A 563 8.75 33.57 -26.12
CA GLU A 563 8.29 34.46 -27.21
C GLU A 563 6.81 34.22 -27.55
N ASP A 564 6.36 32.97 -27.59
CA ASP A 564 4.96 32.60 -27.84
C ASP A 564 4.01 33.17 -26.77
N VAL A 565 4.42 33.12 -25.50
CA VAL A 565 3.63 33.68 -24.38
C VAL A 565 3.60 35.21 -24.43
N ARG A 566 4.72 35.85 -24.77
CA ARG A 566 4.76 37.31 -25.00
C ARG A 566 3.87 37.73 -26.19
N ALA A 567 3.89 36.97 -27.27
CA ALA A 567 3.03 37.21 -28.43
C ALA A 567 1.55 37.04 -28.07
N ARG A 568 1.21 36.09 -27.20
CA ARG A 568 -0.14 35.90 -26.65
C ARG A 568 -0.59 37.09 -25.81
N LEU A 569 0.27 37.59 -24.92
CA LEU A 569 0.00 38.78 -24.11
C LEU A 569 -0.18 40.04 -24.97
N ALA A 570 0.63 40.19 -26.03
CA ALA A 570 0.49 41.30 -26.99
C ALA A 570 -0.86 41.28 -27.73
N LYS A 571 -1.52 40.12 -27.83
CA LYS A 571 -2.88 39.98 -28.37
C LYS A 571 -3.99 40.25 -27.33
N GLY A 572 -3.63 40.63 -26.11
CA GLY A 572 -4.58 40.86 -25.01
C GLY A 572 -5.16 39.59 -24.40
N LEU A 573 -4.55 38.43 -24.66
CA LEU A 573 -4.99 37.14 -24.11
C LEU A 573 -4.31 36.88 -22.75
N PRO A 574 -4.95 36.11 -21.84
CA PRO A 574 -4.34 35.73 -20.57
C PRO A 574 -3.00 35.01 -20.76
N ALA A 575 -2.02 35.29 -19.88
CA ALA A 575 -0.69 34.68 -19.94
C ALA A 575 -0.75 33.15 -19.93
N VAL A 576 -1.63 32.60 -19.10
CA VAL A 576 -1.83 31.16 -18.96
C VAL A 576 -2.94 30.72 -19.90
N ALA A 577 -2.64 29.75 -20.75
CA ALA A 577 -3.63 29.13 -21.63
C ALA A 577 -4.52 28.15 -20.86
N THR A 578 -5.79 28.10 -21.22
CA THR A 578 -6.72 27.05 -20.75
C THR A 578 -6.26 25.67 -21.25
N PRO A 579 -6.65 24.57 -20.59
CA PRO A 579 -6.29 23.22 -21.04
C PRO A 579 -6.66 22.97 -22.51
N GLU A 580 -7.84 23.44 -22.92
CA GLU A 580 -8.36 23.29 -24.29
C GLU A 580 -7.52 24.07 -25.31
N GLU A 581 -7.15 25.31 -24.98
CA GLU A 581 -6.25 26.12 -25.80
C GLU A 581 -4.86 25.49 -25.90
N ARG A 582 -4.36 24.92 -24.81
CA ARG A 582 -3.05 24.27 -24.79
C ARG A 582 -3.05 23.03 -25.70
N GLU A 583 -4.04 22.15 -25.59
CA GLU A 583 -4.18 20.98 -26.47
C GLU A 583 -4.36 21.39 -27.95
N TYR A 584 -5.13 22.45 -28.20
CA TYR A 584 -5.34 22.99 -29.55
C TYR A 584 -4.04 23.52 -30.18
N ASN A 585 -3.27 24.28 -29.42
CA ASN A 585 -2.03 24.91 -29.86
C ASN A 585 -0.85 23.92 -29.97
N GLU A 586 -0.73 22.97 -29.03
CA GLU A 586 0.29 21.91 -29.08
C GLU A 586 0.12 21.00 -30.30
N ARG A 587 -1.13 20.76 -30.74
CA ARG A 587 -1.41 19.97 -31.95
C ARG A 587 -1.30 20.76 -33.26
N GLY A 588 -0.98 22.06 -33.20
CA GLY A 588 -0.85 22.92 -34.38
C GLY A 588 -2.15 23.07 -35.19
N LYS A 589 -3.32 22.88 -34.56
CA LYS A 589 -4.64 22.87 -35.24
C LYS A 589 -5.21 24.28 -35.53
N GLY A 590 -4.50 25.33 -35.11
CA GLY A 590 -4.82 26.74 -35.38
C GLY A 590 -4.54 27.16 -36.82
N ALA A 591 -5.52 27.80 -37.47
CA ALA A 591 -5.28 28.46 -38.76
C ALA A 591 -4.21 29.56 -38.62
N GLU A 592 -4.17 30.22 -37.46
CA GLU A 592 -3.15 31.19 -37.06
C GLU A 592 -1.76 30.58 -36.78
N ASN A 593 -1.67 29.27 -36.53
CA ASN A 593 -0.43 28.61 -36.13
C ASN A 593 0.32 27.98 -37.31
N ALA A 594 -0.28 27.97 -38.51
CA ALA A 594 0.30 27.41 -39.74
C ALA A 594 0.89 25.99 -39.56
N GLY A 595 0.28 25.16 -38.70
CA GLY A 595 0.75 23.80 -38.40
C GLY A 595 1.95 23.69 -37.46
N LYS A 596 2.41 24.78 -36.84
CA LYS A 596 3.48 24.78 -35.82
C LYS A 596 2.90 24.65 -34.42
N SER A 597 3.51 23.78 -33.60
CA SER A 597 3.23 23.71 -32.16
C SER A 597 3.77 24.96 -31.47
N GLN A 598 2.96 25.61 -30.65
CA GLN A 598 3.40 26.71 -29.78
C GLN A 598 3.68 26.18 -28.38
N ASP A 599 4.77 26.66 -27.77
CA ASP A 599 5.10 26.33 -26.39
C ASP A 599 4.60 27.43 -25.45
N LEU A 600 3.46 27.16 -24.82
CA LEU A 600 2.81 28.08 -23.87
C LEU A 600 3.18 27.75 -22.41
N SER A 601 4.28 27.03 -22.17
CA SER A 601 4.78 26.77 -20.82
C SER A 601 5.48 27.98 -20.22
N ILE A 602 5.29 28.18 -18.91
CA ILE A 602 5.93 29.25 -18.13
C ILE A 602 6.77 28.59 -17.04
N SER A 603 8.06 28.92 -16.98
CA SER A 603 8.94 28.42 -15.92
C SER A 603 8.62 29.09 -14.58
N LEU A 604 8.56 28.29 -13.52
CA LEU A 604 8.34 28.77 -12.16
C LEU A 604 9.63 29.13 -11.41
N GLU A 605 10.79 28.90 -12.03
CA GLU A 605 12.09 29.18 -11.42
C GLU A 605 12.27 30.64 -10.93
N PRO A 606 11.78 31.68 -11.64
CA PRO A 606 11.90 33.07 -11.21
C PRO A 606 11.22 33.38 -9.87
N LEU A 607 10.27 32.55 -9.40
CA LEU A 607 9.66 32.74 -8.08
C LEU A 607 10.68 32.68 -6.93
N ARG A 608 11.84 32.06 -7.16
CA ARG A 608 12.94 32.03 -6.19
C ARG A 608 13.58 33.40 -5.99
N ASP A 609 13.53 34.26 -6.99
CA ASP A 609 14.15 35.58 -6.98
C ASP A 609 13.26 36.64 -6.32
N LEU A 610 12.07 36.24 -5.84
CA LEU A 610 11.20 37.13 -5.08
C LEU A 610 11.92 37.58 -3.78
N PRO A 611 11.78 38.87 -3.39
CA PRO A 611 12.38 39.38 -2.16
C PRO A 611 11.96 38.63 -0.90
N ARG A 612 10.76 38.04 -0.94
CA ARG A 612 10.22 37.14 0.09
C ARG A 612 9.51 35.98 -0.62
N PRO A 613 9.54 34.76 -0.07
CA PRO A 613 8.79 33.65 -0.62
C PRO A 613 7.28 33.89 -0.52
N LEU A 614 6.53 33.33 -1.47
CA LEU A 614 5.07 33.27 -1.41
C LEU A 614 4.63 32.37 -0.27
N ARG A 615 3.60 32.73 0.50
CA ARG A 615 3.13 31.89 1.60
C ARG A 615 1.77 31.25 1.31
N LEU A 616 1.73 29.91 1.33
CA LEU A 616 0.53 29.07 1.26
C LEU A 616 0.18 28.56 2.66
N CYS A 617 -0.99 28.94 3.18
CA CYS A 617 -1.41 28.56 4.52
C CYS A 617 -2.47 27.45 4.51
N TYR A 618 -2.36 26.52 5.46
CA TYR A 618 -3.39 25.54 5.79
C TYR A 618 -4.02 25.88 7.16
N ALA A 619 -5.35 25.95 7.21
CA ALA A 619 -6.10 26.12 8.46
C ALA A 619 -6.58 24.75 9.00
N LYS A 620 -7.89 24.59 9.20
CA LYS A 620 -8.51 23.37 9.76
C LYS A 620 -8.28 22.08 8.96
N GLU A 621 -7.94 22.20 7.67
CA GLU A 621 -7.70 21.06 6.76
C GLU A 621 -6.23 20.67 6.63
N TRP A 622 -5.38 21.03 7.59
CA TRP A 622 -3.96 20.68 7.59
C TRP A 622 -3.71 19.18 7.32
N HIS A 623 -4.53 18.29 7.90
CA HIS A 623 -4.40 16.84 7.75
C HIS A 623 -4.65 16.30 6.33
N ARG A 624 -5.12 17.15 5.40
CA ARG A 624 -5.31 16.82 3.97
C ARG A 624 -4.19 17.36 3.09
N PHE A 625 -3.19 18.01 3.66
CA PHE A 625 -1.99 18.42 2.93
C PHE A 625 -1.29 17.19 2.33
N PRO A 626 -1.10 17.13 1.01
CA PRO A 626 -0.51 15.94 0.39
C PRO A 626 1.01 15.86 0.56
N SER A 627 1.78 16.92 0.24
CA SER A 627 3.23 17.04 0.48
C SER A 627 3.82 18.29 -0.20
N HIS A 628 4.96 18.78 0.31
CA HIS A 628 5.86 19.72 -0.34
C HIS A 628 6.37 19.26 -1.72
N PHE A 629 6.33 17.98 -2.07
CA PHE A 629 6.61 17.56 -3.46
C PHE A 629 5.63 18.17 -4.49
N LEU A 630 4.42 18.53 -4.07
CA LEU A 630 3.39 19.14 -4.93
C LEU A 630 3.35 20.66 -4.82
N VAL A 631 4.34 21.25 -4.14
CA VAL A 631 4.51 22.69 -3.99
C VAL A 631 5.80 23.12 -4.70
N PRO A 632 5.75 23.99 -5.73
CA PRO A 632 6.94 24.47 -6.43
C PRO A 632 7.86 25.27 -5.53
N PHE A 633 9.15 25.36 -5.87
CA PHE A 633 10.11 26.19 -5.15
C PHE A 633 9.70 27.67 -5.13
N GLY A 634 10.05 28.40 -4.06
CA GLY A 634 9.66 29.81 -3.87
C GLY A 634 8.31 30.00 -3.14
N VAL A 635 7.65 28.90 -2.74
CA VAL A 635 6.41 28.92 -1.96
C VAL A 635 6.61 28.25 -0.59
N GLU A 636 6.51 28.99 0.51
CA GLU A 636 6.47 28.44 1.86
C GLU A 636 5.08 27.90 2.20
N VAL A 637 5.03 26.80 2.95
CA VAL A 637 3.78 26.22 3.45
C VAL A 637 3.75 26.34 4.95
N ASP A 638 2.74 26.99 5.51
CA ASP A 638 2.62 27.21 6.96
C ASP A 638 1.22 26.86 7.47
N PHE A 639 1.09 26.71 8.79
CA PHE A 639 -0.20 26.49 9.45
C PHE A 639 -0.76 27.77 10.06
N VAL A 640 -2.07 27.93 9.96
CA VAL A 640 -2.83 28.94 10.71
C VAL A 640 -3.44 28.27 11.93
N GLU A 641 -3.54 29.02 13.04
CA GLU A 641 -4.19 28.51 14.25
C GLU A 641 -5.65 28.12 13.99
N SER A 642 -6.06 26.94 14.48
CA SER A 642 -7.40 26.38 14.34
C SER A 642 -7.94 25.88 15.68
N GLU A 643 -9.13 25.31 15.70
CA GLU A 643 -9.69 24.70 16.92
C GLU A 643 -8.97 23.41 17.32
N PHE A 644 -8.10 22.87 16.46
CA PHE A 644 -7.26 21.74 16.77
C PHE A 644 -6.23 22.07 17.87
N LYS A 645 -6.30 21.34 18.99
CA LYS A 645 -5.42 21.51 20.16
C LYS A 645 -4.37 20.41 20.33
N GLY A 646 -4.19 19.57 19.30
CA GLY A 646 -3.14 18.56 19.26
C GLY A 646 -1.81 19.11 18.75
N ILE A 647 -0.78 18.28 18.72
CA ILE A 647 0.54 18.66 18.20
C ILE A 647 0.52 18.68 16.67
N LEU A 648 1.07 19.73 16.07
CA LEU A 648 1.29 19.84 14.63
C LEU A 648 2.78 19.66 14.29
N PRO A 649 3.09 19.21 13.07
CA PRO A 649 4.47 19.15 12.64
C PRO A 649 5.05 20.56 12.45
N ARG A 650 6.38 20.66 12.44
CA ARG A 650 7.13 21.93 12.34
C ARG A 650 8.14 21.86 11.23
N HIS A 651 8.65 22.98 10.73
CA HIS A 651 9.74 22.91 9.76
C HIS A 651 11.03 22.32 10.33
N PHE A 652 11.73 21.48 9.55
CA PHE A 652 13.11 21.10 9.86
C PHE A 652 13.99 22.36 9.97
N GLN A 653 14.90 22.41 10.93
CA GLN A 653 15.79 23.56 11.08
C GLN A 653 17.11 23.31 10.37
N THR A 654 17.59 24.29 9.60
CA THR A 654 18.96 24.31 9.08
C THR A 654 19.88 25.07 10.02
N ALA A 655 21.13 24.62 10.16
CA ALA A 655 22.13 25.14 11.08
C ALA A 655 22.68 26.56 10.73
N SER A 656 21.85 27.47 10.22
CA SER A 656 22.26 28.79 9.73
C SER A 656 21.39 29.94 10.26
N SER A 657 20.86 29.83 11.48
CA SER A 657 20.10 30.89 12.14
C SER A 657 20.69 31.35 13.48
N SER A 658 21.92 30.98 13.82
CA SER A 658 22.63 31.56 14.95
C SER A 658 24.01 32.09 14.55
N SER A 659 24.18 33.38 14.79
CA SER A 659 25.47 34.07 14.84
C SER A 659 26.46 33.27 15.67
N SER A 660 27.68 33.16 15.16
CA SER A 660 28.86 32.70 15.89
C SER A 660 28.97 33.37 17.26
N SER A 661 28.56 32.67 18.32
CA SER A 661 29.08 32.85 19.66
C SER A 661 29.60 31.51 20.15
N SER A 662 30.85 31.24 19.79
CA SER A 662 31.70 30.31 20.54
C SER A 662 31.83 30.84 21.97
N SER A 663 30.95 30.38 22.86
CA SER A 663 31.19 30.43 24.30
C SER A 663 30.57 29.18 24.90
N GLY A 664 31.43 28.32 25.45
CA GLY A 664 31.04 27.12 26.15
C GLY A 664 30.01 27.44 27.23
N GLY A 665 28.83 26.88 27.08
CA GLY A 665 27.75 26.90 28.06
C GLY A 665 27.10 25.53 28.05
N ALA A 666 27.34 24.76 29.09
CA ALA A 666 26.76 23.44 29.28
C ALA A 666 25.22 23.53 29.40
N GLY A 667 24.52 23.14 28.33
CA GLY A 667 23.09 22.82 28.35
C GLY A 667 22.92 21.32 28.64
N ALA A 668 22.42 21.01 29.83
CA ALA A 668 22.23 19.65 30.33
C ALA A 668 21.24 18.84 29.47
N GLY A 669 21.70 17.68 28.99
CA GLY A 669 20.88 16.74 28.20
C GLY A 669 21.66 15.84 27.24
N ALA A 670 23.00 15.91 27.20
CA ALA A 670 23.81 14.99 26.42
C ALA A 670 24.00 13.68 27.19
N GLY A 671 23.22 12.66 26.83
CA GLY A 671 23.63 11.27 27.07
C GLY A 671 25.04 11.07 26.52
N ALA A 672 25.88 10.35 27.26
CA ALA A 672 27.26 10.03 26.90
C ALA A 672 27.36 9.77 25.39
N LYS A 673 28.21 10.53 24.66
CA LYS A 673 28.45 10.26 23.25
C LYS A 673 28.86 8.80 23.12
N ASP A 674 27.96 7.97 22.62
CA ASP A 674 28.20 6.54 22.40
C ASP A 674 29.47 6.42 21.56
N GLY A 675 30.55 5.90 22.13
CA GLY A 675 31.84 5.80 21.43
C GLY A 675 31.73 5.03 20.10
N ILE A 676 30.76 4.12 20.01
CA ILE A 676 30.40 3.39 18.79
C ILE A 676 29.82 4.34 17.73
N VAL A 677 28.89 5.22 18.10
CA VAL A 677 28.27 6.15 17.15
C VAL A 677 29.27 7.21 16.71
N ALA A 678 30.13 7.70 17.61
CA ALA A 678 31.21 8.61 17.25
C ALA A 678 32.18 7.97 16.24
N ALA A 679 32.53 6.69 16.41
CA ALA A 679 33.37 5.95 15.47
C ALA A 679 32.67 5.72 14.12
N LEU A 680 31.37 5.37 14.14
CA LEU A 680 30.55 5.23 12.94
C LEU A 680 30.44 6.56 12.19
N ASP A 681 30.23 7.67 12.90
CA ASP A 681 30.09 9.00 12.32
C ASP A 681 31.41 9.48 11.71
N ALA A 682 32.54 9.23 12.40
CA ALA A 682 33.87 9.53 11.86
C ALA A 682 34.20 8.72 10.59
N THR A 683 33.73 7.47 10.51
CA THR A 683 34.05 6.56 9.39
C THR A 683 33.07 6.71 8.22
N PHE A 684 31.78 6.89 8.52
CA PHE A 684 30.68 6.78 7.56
C PHE A 684 29.71 7.96 7.60
N GLY A 685 29.84 8.91 8.53
CA GLY A 685 28.88 10.00 8.72
C GLY A 685 28.67 10.81 7.45
N SER A 686 29.74 11.33 6.84
CA SER A 686 29.64 12.14 5.62
C SER A 686 29.21 11.34 4.38
N THR A 687 29.58 10.06 4.31
CA THR A 687 29.32 9.20 3.13
C THR A 687 27.94 8.54 3.16
N LEU A 688 27.56 7.95 4.29
CA LEU A 688 26.28 7.24 4.46
C LEU A 688 25.15 8.17 4.92
N TRP A 689 25.43 9.24 5.67
CA TRP A 689 24.39 10.13 6.20
C TRP A 689 24.80 11.62 6.25
N PRO A 690 24.91 12.31 5.10
CA PRO A 690 25.33 13.71 5.06
C PRO A 690 24.31 14.71 5.65
N TYR A 691 23.12 14.27 6.09
CA TYR A 691 22.07 15.14 6.65
C TYR A 691 22.20 15.35 8.16
N GLY A 692 23.29 14.89 8.79
CA GLY A 692 23.45 14.95 10.25
C GLY A 692 23.22 16.35 10.84
N ALA A 693 23.59 17.42 10.12
CA ALA A 693 23.38 18.80 10.55
C ALA A 693 21.90 19.20 10.69
N THR A 694 20.99 18.55 9.94
CA THR A 694 19.55 18.83 9.99
C THR A 694 18.81 17.79 10.85
N THR A 695 19.23 16.52 10.81
CA THR A 695 18.46 15.43 11.44
C THR A 695 18.78 15.22 12.92
N ARG A 696 19.87 15.80 13.44
CA ARG A 696 20.33 15.59 14.83
C ARG A 696 19.92 16.69 15.81
N HIS A 697 19.27 17.75 15.33
CA HIS A 697 18.93 18.90 16.16
C HIS A 697 17.42 19.06 16.26
N ASP A 698 16.96 19.28 17.49
CA ASP A 698 15.58 19.70 17.76
C ASP A 698 15.45 21.25 17.84
N GLY A 699 16.52 21.99 17.53
CA GLY A 699 16.60 23.45 17.64
C GLY A 699 17.08 23.90 19.01
N GLU A 700 17.93 24.93 19.06
CA GLU A 700 18.53 25.45 20.30
C GLU A 700 17.57 26.35 21.11
N ASP A 701 16.58 26.98 20.46
CA ASP A 701 15.79 28.09 21.04
C ASP A 701 14.29 27.78 21.30
N ALA A 702 13.80 26.58 21.02
CA ALA A 702 12.38 26.22 21.19
C ALA A 702 12.16 25.16 22.28
N PRO A 703 11.04 25.18 23.04
CA PRO A 703 10.65 24.02 23.83
C PRO A 703 10.49 22.84 22.86
N GLY A 704 11.34 21.82 23.01
CA GLY A 704 11.33 20.66 22.13
C GLY A 704 9.96 19.96 22.12
N PHE A 705 9.73 19.13 21.11
CA PHE A 705 8.48 18.39 20.95
C PHE A 705 8.00 17.70 22.24
N ASN A 706 6.69 17.69 22.45
CA ASN A 706 6.03 16.96 23.53
C ASN A 706 5.52 15.57 23.10
N GLU A 707 5.52 14.59 24.02
CA GLU A 707 5.02 13.22 23.78
C GLU A 707 3.53 13.04 24.12
N PHE A 708 2.81 14.13 24.42
CA PHE A 708 1.45 14.11 24.98
C PHE A 708 0.38 14.63 24.02
N ASN A 709 0.70 14.78 22.73
CA ASN A 709 -0.19 15.34 21.72
C ASN A 709 -0.81 16.69 22.14
N ARG A 710 0.01 17.60 22.69
CA ARG A 710 -0.43 18.94 23.11
C ARG A 710 -0.03 19.98 22.08
N GLN A 711 -0.89 20.98 21.90
CA GLN A 711 -0.64 22.12 21.02
C GLN A 711 0.64 22.87 21.39
N GLU A 712 1.42 23.22 20.37
CA GLU A 712 2.62 24.04 20.47
C GLU A 712 2.41 25.28 19.60
N ARG A 713 2.54 26.48 20.19
CA ARG A 713 2.12 27.73 19.52
C ARG A 713 3.12 28.25 18.49
N ASP A 714 4.36 27.79 18.54
CA ASP A 714 5.44 28.12 17.59
C ASP A 714 5.25 27.46 16.21
N ARG A 715 4.16 26.71 16.01
CA ARG A 715 3.80 26.03 14.75
C ARG A 715 2.93 26.88 13.82
N PHE A 716 2.41 28.00 14.32
CA PHE A 716 1.38 28.78 13.63
C PHE A 716 1.89 30.15 13.17
N VAL A 717 1.38 30.61 12.03
CA VAL A 717 1.54 31.97 11.51
C VAL A 717 0.21 32.72 11.54
N SER A 718 0.28 34.05 11.53
CA SER A 718 -0.92 34.89 11.38
C SER A 718 -1.49 34.77 9.97
N VAL A 719 -2.82 34.67 9.86
CA VAL A 719 -3.59 34.65 8.60
C VAL A 719 -3.23 35.81 7.69
N SER A 720 -2.98 36.99 8.25
CA SER A 720 -2.61 38.19 7.49
C SER A 720 -1.28 38.08 6.74
N THR A 721 -0.43 37.10 7.09
CA THR A 721 0.85 36.86 6.41
C THR A 721 0.74 35.92 5.22
N CYS A 722 -0.42 35.29 5.04
CA CYS A 722 -0.68 34.33 3.97
C CYS A 722 -1.02 35.05 2.67
N ASP A 723 -0.30 34.71 1.58
CA ASP A 723 -0.66 35.17 0.23
C ASP A 723 -1.76 34.27 -0.38
N TYR A 724 -1.73 32.98 -0.03
CA TYR A 724 -2.77 32.00 -0.35
C TYR A 724 -3.23 31.25 0.89
N LEU A 725 -4.50 30.86 0.91
CA LEU A 725 -5.11 30.08 2.00
C LEU A 725 -5.92 28.93 1.42
N ILE A 726 -5.79 27.75 2.03
CA ILE A 726 -6.63 26.60 1.75
C ILE A 726 -7.66 26.45 2.87
N ASP A 727 -8.94 26.44 2.48
CA ASP A 727 -10.08 26.29 3.38
C ASP A 727 -11.11 25.30 2.80
N LEU A 728 -11.82 24.60 3.69
CA LEU A 728 -12.98 23.76 3.34
C LEU A 728 -14.23 24.40 3.92
N ASP A 729 -15.03 25.02 3.07
CA ASP A 729 -16.28 25.61 3.51
C ASP A 729 -17.44 24.62 3.41
N HIS A 730 -18.28 24.58 4.45
CA HIS A 730 -19.48 23.75 4.50
C HIS A 730 -20.71 24.66 4.71
N PRO A 731 -21.24 25.29 3.64
CA PRO A 731 -22.32 26.27 3.76
C PRO A 731 -23.55 25.74 4.50
N HIS A 732 -23.87 24.47 4.29
CA HIS A 732 -25.03 23.82 4.88
C HIS A 732 -24.96 23.69 6.42
N ARG A 733 -23.76 23.70 7.02
CA ARG A 733 -23.59 23.67 8.49
C ARG A 733 -23.99 24.99 9.15
N TYR A 734 -24.10 26.08 8.38
CA TYR A 734 -24.34 27.44 8.86
C TYR A 734 -25.64 28.07 8.33
N LEU A 735 -26.62 27.24 7.93
CA LEU A 735 -27.91 27.72 7.42
C LEU A 735 -28.77 28.40 8.50
N SER A 736 -28.57 28.05 9.78
CA SER A 736 -29.25 28.71 10.88
C SER A 736 -28.47 29.95 11.33
N PRO A 737 -29.12 31.13 11.44
CA PRO A 737 -28.46 32.35 11.92
C PRO A 737 -27.99 32.27 13.38
N THR A 738 -28.40 31.23 14.12
CA THR A 738 -27.95 30.97 15.50
C THR A 738 -26.59 30.28 15.57
N ILE A 739 -26.10 29.69 14.47
CA ILE A 739 -24.85 28.95 14.44
C ILE A 739 -23.76 29.88 13.91
N VAL A 740 -22.89 30.34 14.81
CA VAL A 740 -21.76 31.21 14.47
C VAL A 740 -20.50 30.34 14.29
N PRO A 741 -19.70 30.55 13.22
CA PRO A 741 -18.41 29.89 13.07
C PRO A 741 -17.48 30.13 14.26
N PRO A 742 -16.61 29.17 14.62
CA PRO A 742 -15.60 29.38 15.66
C PRO A 742 -14.68 30.56 15.33
N ALA A 743 -14.15 31.22 16.36
CA ALA A 743 -13.31 32.40 16.19
C ALA A 743 -12.01 32.12 15.42
N LEU A 744 -11.45 30.91 15.57
CA LEU A 744 -10.22 30.49 14.88
C LEU A 744 -10.50 29.83 13.51
N GLU A 745 -11.75 29.50 13.22
CA GLU A 745 -12.15 28.84 11.96
C GLU A 745 -13.31 29.61 11.28
N PRO A 746 -13.13 30.91 10.96
CA PRO A 746 -14.12 31.65 10.20
C PRO A 746 -14.24 31.08 8.78
N ARG A 747 -15.33 31.43 8.10
CA ARG A 747 -15.60 30.98 6.73
C ARG A 747 -14.86 31.88 5.73
N TYR A 748 -13.57 31.63 5.54
CA TYR A 748 -12.72 32.45 4.67
C TYR A 748 -13.20 32.47 3.22
N ALA A 749 -13.82 31.38 2.75
CA ALA A 749 -14.32 31.29 1.38
C ALA A 749 -15.45 32.27 1.03
N ILE A 750 -16.16 32.83 2.03
CA ILE A 750 -17.22 33.84 1.81
C ILE A 750 -16.79 35.26 2.18
N ASP A 751 -15.59 35.43 2.73
CA ASP A 751 -15.04 36.74 3.07
C ASP A 751 -14.45 37.42 1.83
N GLU A 752 -15.33 37.98 1.01
CA GLU A 752 -14.97 38.70 -0.21
C GLU A 752 -14.18 39.99 0.07
N ALA A 753 -14.13 40.49 1.32
CA ALA A 753 -13.35 41.68 1.63
C ALA A 753 -11.85 41.38 1.58
N GLN A 754 -11.43 40.22 2.09
CA GLN A 754 -10.02 39.83 2.20
C GLN A 754 -9.58 38.80 1.14
N TRP A 755 -10.48 37.95 0.67
CA TRP A 755 -10.12 36.76 -0.12
C TRP A 755 -10.82 36.71 -1.48
N ASP A 756 -10.03 36.40 -2.51
CA ASP A 756 -10.52 35.99 -3.82
C ASP A 756 -10.58 34.47 -3.91
N ARG A 757 -11.72 33.94 -4.36
CA ARG A 757 -11.90 32.51 -4.64
C ARG A 757 -11.26 32.16 -5.98
N ILE A 758 -10.11 31.49 -5.97
CA ILE A 758 -9.39 31.11 -7.20
C ILE A 758 -9.97 29.82 -7.78
N LEU A 759 -10.02 28.76 -6.97
CA LEU A 759 -10.58 27.48 -7.36
C LEU A 759 -11.27 26.83 -6.17
N CYS A 760 -12.52 26.43 -6.35
CA CYS A 760 -13.25 25.61 -5.38
C CYS A 760 -13.70 24.32 -6.04
N LYS A 761 -13.50 23.20 -5.36
CA LYS A 761 -13.94 21.87 -5.81
C LYS A 761 -14.92 21.26 -4.81
N PRO A 762 -15.94 20.52 -5.28
CA PRO A 762 -16.87 19.85 -4.38
C PRO A 762 -16.14 18.82 -3.53
N PHE A 763 -16.45 18.81 -2.23
CA PHE A 763 -15.87 17.88 -1.26
C PHE A 763 -16.97 17.30 -0.38
N LEU A 764 -17.10 15.97 -0.33
CA LEU A 764 -18.24 15.32 0.32
C LEU A 764 -18.20 15.52 1.84
N ASP A 765 -19.28 16.08 2.41
CA ASP A 765 -19.47 16.10 3.85
C ASP A 765 -20.17 14.79 4.29
N ALA A 766 -19.35 13.79 4.60
CA ALA A 766 -19.85 12.46 4.98
C ALA A 766 -20.72 12.47 6.25
N GLU A 767 -20.47 13.42 7.16
CA GLU A 767 -21.18 13.55 8.42
C GLU A 767 -22.60 14.05 8.22
N TRP A 768 -22.77 15.08 7.38
CA TRP A 768 -24.05 15.72 7.10
C TRP A 768 -24.86 15.05 5.99
N SER A 769 -24.24 14.13 5.24
CA SER A 769 -24.88 13.34 4.18
C SER A 769 -25.78 12.21 4.72
N ARG A 770 -26.55 12.44 5.80
CA ARG A 770 -27.45 11.47 6.43
C ARG A 770 -28.90 11.74 6.01
N PRO A 771 -29.74 10.71 5.87
CA PRO A 771 -31.13 10.91 5.48
C PRO A 771 -31.88 11.63 6.62
N VAL A 772 -32.57 12.71 6.27
CA VAL A 772 -33.50 13.39 7.20
C VAL A 772 -34.80 12.58 7.23
N LEU A 773 -35.08 11.93 8.37
CA LEU A 773 -36.24 11.07 8.54
C LEU A 773 -37.15 11.64 9.63
N SER A 774 -38.47 11.59 9.40
CA SER A 774 -39.46 12.00 10.40
C SER A 774 -39.32 11.17 11.69
N ASP A 775 -39.62 11.80 12.84
CA ASP A 775 -39.65 11.13 14.14
C ASP A 775 -40.66 9.96 14.17
N ASN A 776 -41.67 9.97 13.30
CA ASN A 776 -42.66 8.90 13.17
C ASN A 776 -42.23 7.78 12.20
N ALA A 777 -41.04 7.87 11.59
CA ALA A 777 -40.55 6.84 10.66
C ALA A 777 -40.28 5.53 11.41
N GLY A 778 -40.92 4.45 10.97
CA GLY A 778 -40.73 3.11 11.53
C GLY A 778 -39.27 2.65 11.45
N ALA A 779 -38.87 1.77 12.38
CA ALA A 779 -37.48 1.30 12.52
C ALA A 779 -36.91 0.68 11.23
N ILE A 780 -37.73 -0.05 10.47
CA ILE A 780 -37.32 -0.66 9.19
C ILE A 780 -37.03 0.43 8.15
N THR A 781 -37.91 1.42 8.03
CA THR A 781 -37.71 2.55 7.12
C THR A 781 -36.43 3.30 7.47
N ARG A 782 -36.16 3.52 8.76
CA ARG A 782 -34.90 4.14 9.21
C ARG A 782 -33.67 3.32 8.82
N LEU A 783 -33.70 2.02 9.05
CA LEU A 783 -32.61 1.13 8.69
C LEU A 783 -32.34 1.15 7.18
N LEU A 784 -33.38 1.01 6.36
CA LEU A 784 -33.28 0.98 4.91
C LEU A 784 -32.76 2.31 4.35
N SER A 785 -33.29 3.43 4.82
CA SER A 785 -32.83 4.76 4.39
C SER A 785 -31.38 5.03 4.81
N ASN A 786 -30.99 4.64 6.03
CA ASN A 786 -29.60 4.78 6.48
C ASN A 786 -28.64 3.91 5.66
N ALA A 787 -29.04 2.67 5.34
CA ALA A 787 -28.26 1.78 4.50
C ALA A 787 -28.14 2.32 3.06
N ALA A 788 -29.23 2.81 2.47
CA ALA A 788 -29.24 3.41 1.15
C ALA A 788 -28.34 4.66 1.08
N ALA A 789 -28.42 5.56 2.07
CA ALA A 789 -27.56 6.73 2.16
C ALA A 789 -26.08 6.34 2.35
N ALA A 790 -25.79 5.34 3.18
CA ALA A 790 -24.43 4.84 3.34
C ALA A 790 -23.86 4.26 2.02
N LEU A 791 -24.67 3.52 1.26
CA LEU A 791 -24.27 3.01 -0.05
C LEU A 791 -24.05 4.14 -1.06
N HIS A 792 -24.89 5.18 -1.05
CA HIS A 792 -24.77 6.35 -1.94
C HIS A 792 -23.56 7.24 -1.60
N ARG A 793 -23.12 7.28 -0.33
CA ARG A 793 -21.86 7.92 0.06
C ARG A 793 -20.64 7.07 -0.29
N ALA A 794 -20.76 5.76 -0.10
CA ALA A 794 -19.65 4.84 -0.29
C ALA A 794 -19.34 4.59 -1.77
N LEU A 795 -20.37 4.48 -2.61
CA LEU A 795 -20.27 4.10 -4.01
C LEU A 795 -20.58 5.29 -4.92
N TRP A 796 -19.87 5.38 -6.05
CA TRP A 796 -20.21 6.32 -7.11
C TRP A 796 -21.50 5.91 -7.81
N LEU A 797 -22.64 6.50 -7.45
CA LEU A 797 -23.94 6.20 -8.05
C LEU A 797 -24.45 7.37 -8.91
N PRO A 798 -25.24 7.09 -9.97
CA PRO A 798 -25.85 8.14 -10.78
C PRO A 798 -26.75 9.06 -9.94
N VAL A 799 -26.72 10.36 -10.22
CA VAL A 799 -27.44 11.42 -9.50
C VAL A 799 -28.95 11.15 -9.37
N ASN A 800 -29.54 10.46 -10.35
CA ASN A 800 -30.98 10.17 -10.39
C ASN A 800 -31.45 9.12 -9.37
N TRP A 801 -30.55 8.53 -8.57
CA TRP A 801 -30.88 7.49 -7.58
C TRP A 801 -31.24 8.05 -6.19
N GLY A 802 -31.40 9.37 -6.07
CA GLY A 802 -31.80 10.05 -4.84
C GLY A 802 -30.59 10.56 -4.06
N THR A 803 -30.29 11.85 -4.17
CA THR A 803 -29.10 12.47 -3.57
C THR A 803 -29.35 12.84 -2.10
N ALA A 804 -28.81 12.04 -1.18
CA ALA A 804 -28.62 12.45 0.22
C ALA A 804 -27.19 12.98 0.49
N ASN A 805 -26.32 12.97 -0.53
CA ASN A 805 -24.95 13.46 -0.41
C ASN A 805 -24.95 14.99 -0.41
N VAL A 806 -24.40 15.56 0.64
CA VAL A 806 -24.20 17.00 0.83
C VAL A 806 -22.72 17.29 0.67
N TYR A 807 -22.39 18.33 -0.09
CA TYR A 807 -21.02 18.70 -0.42
C TYR A 807 -20.70 20.07 0.16
N GLY A 808 -19.48 20.20 0.68
CA GLY A 808 -18.82 21.49 0.85
C GLY A 808 -17.95 21.84 -0.35
N GLU A 809 -17.17 22.91 -0.19
CA GLU A 809 -16.26 23.44 -1.18
C GLU A 809 -14.85 23.52 -0.62
N TYR A 810 -13.93 22.72 -1.15
CA TYR A 810 -12.51 22.79 -0.85
C TYR A 810 -11.87 23.84 -1.77
N CYS A 811 -11.43 24.95 -1.20
CA CYS A 811 -11.10 26.17 -1.92
C CYS A 811 -9.63 26.57 -1.76
N LEU A 812 -9.05 27.01 -2.87
CA LEU A 812 -7.85 27.84 -2.92
C LEU A 812 -8.28 29.31 -2.93
N LEU A 813 -7.86 30.04 -1.92
CA LEU A 813 -8.14 31.46 -1.74
C LEU A 813 -6.86 32.26 -1.93
N ARG A 814 -6.96 33.41 -2.61
CA ARG A 814 -5.87 34.38 -2.75
C ARG A 814 -6.19 35.61 -1.91
N ASN A 815 -5.21 36.08 -1.15
CA ASN A 815 -5.37 37.29 -0.37
C ASN A 815 -5.37 38.52 -1.30
N ARG A 816 -6.40 39.37 -1.19
CA ARG A 816 -6.51 40.62 -1.97
C ARG A 816 -5.45 41.65 -1.61
N GLU A 817 -5.04 41.65 -0.35
CA GLU A 817 -3.94 42.47 0.15
C GLU A 817 -2.57 41.81 -0.10
N SER A 818 -2.53 40.64 -0.77
CA SER A 818 -1.26 40.06 -1.20
C SER A 818 -0.50 41.08 -2.04
N ARG A 819 0.71 41.41 -1.57
CA ARG A 819 1.49 42.55 -2.07
C ARG A 819 2.09 42.34 -3.46
N ILE A 820 1.77 41.22 -4.10
CA ILE A 820 2.27 40.81 -5.43
C ILE A 820 1.25 41.16 -6.52
N VAL A 821 0.04 41.61 -6.14
CA VAL A 821 -1.02 42.08 -7.04
C VAL A 821 -1.11 43.62 -7.08
N ALA A 822 -0.38 44.34 -6.22
CA ALA A 822 -0.64 45.76 -5.91
C ALA A 822 0.34 46.79 -6.53
N GLU A 823 1.17 46.42 -7.52
CA GLU A 823 1.97 47.40 -8.28
C GLU A 823 1.74 47.29 -9.79
#